data_AF-I0YJM6-F1
#
_entry.id   AF-I0YJM6-F1
#
_cell.length_a   1.000
_cell.length_b   1.000
_cell.length_c   1.000
_cell.angle_alpha   90.00
_cell.angle_beta   90.00
_cell.angle_gamma   90.00
#
_symmetry.space_group_name_H-M   'P 1'
#
loop_
_entity.id
_entity.type
_entity.pdbx_description
1 polymer ?
#
loop_
_entity_poly.entity_id
_entity_poly.type
_entity_poly.pdbx_seq_one_letter_code
_entity_poly.pdbx_strand_id
1 'polypeptide(L)'
;MARELDESDLGRLDNNRECASDTNSDLYSELSSADRHEGSSSDDPGGVQRELSYKGESKRDALSILLRLADALEDNGGNEGGQDDYYDDAMDSQLLTSRGKEVNYDLLDTYPGGPYKARGGYIKRTRFAAEEEEEDEENEEGQVYMAEPYSSEEDRLESRVGMKGASSAAAVLPDEVPAGNTTFRRYRQQTRINWVGSGVMLIYCIALVFYLWVRITKTLDLGRYLPYGIFVLIVEIMGATTTLLYGDFNNPGLPKVNMPYHIRVLVPCYKESYDIVTRSLEAALNAPLPAGCQRTIYLCDDGKNKQKRKWCLGMAPDVVYVSGRTRAKGEMNGKSGNLNNCLRQIYPDDSPIPSNEIVCIFDADQVANPDFFLKMVPLLDGGDDVGMVLSPQSFHNLRKHADIFNHANVQFWEYAQHGYDAVNFISCTGTNFLIRAAAFKQAGWSPEFTLTEDFALGMLLKMHKWHCRYVEEYLAVGEAPDEVRNCFQQRSRWCKGHFQIMFSKYCPLAQRKLSLFMKIMYCSGVWSYVVGALTAPLYIIIPLLTIWAGMFPIVVSWWAAVALTVYMASQTLVLNYSRKLRDIEPLWFASIANNILWWTFVKACARTVYAGIGLKEMNFKTTIKGAARIGQIAMGDLWVHVLSFVLLVVSLGVGVHKLINGPTVITTLAISVVWIVYALIPPFLLIWYTFIGRGGTLKFWCRVMFLLSYAATILALLLLWAVYPQDYNYGQAAGKGLLFYPANAVGQLPADNPIPWRNDSLLYEKAPKFGFDDLTGGWMVGGIAGDLKMTMPTAFTVSMLAWGMLAFPDGYTKAQQIGPGLGNVRWGSDYLLKTFKPDPTKGNLIVYQVGNLTQDIKYWGPPENMTAATMKRPAYIVRTADGASDLAGSMVGALASTALAWQRFGNDSAYVERLMKGATALYKDAKKFEGSYTSKFKYSCTSKWAKARATSKTPIPTCVPPTSYGNGSALVFYNSTSYRDDLLWAAAWMYKATGQKAYLDDVNYYYSAHVNQEGPTDVDLVTDWDHMFWAANVLLAEATDEGAFHMATQGMLKQWICATTGKVLFTPKGRAYNRVAPSLGSTANTALLSLIYGQMTTAKVAQAKKDRYTCFARSQMRYMLGDSGRSLIAGWGKNPPTHIQNRAASCPSPPEPCTPENSLLNRWGNPHVLTGALVEFSSFSDSLSDNRASNDTRVSIDNNAGAISALAGLNQATGSWDQCLQGFGVLTHDKAVCDSAVM
;
A
#
# COMPACT_ATOMS: atom_id res chain seq x y z
N MET A 1 53.50 -21.74 7.66
CA MET A 1 52.72 -22.99 7.84
C MET A 1 51.37 -22.77 7.20
N ALA A 2 50.90 -23.52 6.21
CA ALA A 2 51.54 -24.44 5.26
C ALA A 2 50.70 -24.31 3.96
N ARG A 3 51.32 -24.08 2.79
CA ARG A 3 51.51 -25.07 1.70
C ARG A 3 50.20 -25.75 1.25
N GLU A 4 49.88 -25.86 -0.04
CA GLU A 4 50.61 -25.52 -1.27
C GLU A 4 49.60 -25.51 -2.43
N LEU A 5 49.80 -24.68 -3.45
CA LEU A 5 50.09 -25.12 -4.84
C LEU A 5 50.35 -23.89 -5.71
N ASP A 6 51.18 -24.10 -6.73
CA ASP A 6 52.01 -23.10 -7.41
C ASP A 6 51.77 -23.15 -8.94
N GLU A 7 52.50 -22.32 -9.68
CA GLU A 7 52.69 -22.36 -11.15
C GLU A 7 51.48 -21.89 -12.02
N SER A 8 51.66 -21.13 -13.12
CA SER A 8 52.88 -20.55 -13.71
C SER A 8 52.59 -19.32 -14.61
N ASP A 9 53.67 -18.71 -15.12
CA ASP A 9 53.77 -17.81 -16.28
C ASP A 9 53.39 -16.32 -16.14
N LEU A 10 54.34 -15.59 -15.53
CA LEU A 10 54.61 -14.16 -15.73
C LEU A 10 55.90 -13.96 -16.53
N GLY A 11 55.93 -13.01 -17.47
CA GLY A 11 57.17 -12.57 -18.16
C GLY A 11 56.92 -12.14 -19.62
N ARG A 12 56.57 -10.89 -19.97
CA ARG A 12 57.24 -9.58 -19.74
C ARG A 12 58.53 -9.43 -20.57
N LEU A 13 58.59 -8.38 -21.41
CA LEU A 13 59.74 -7.65 -21.99
C LEU A 13 59.16 -6.73 -23.11
N ASP A 14 59.67 -5.54 -23.45
CA ASP A 14 60.27 -4.48 -22.63
C ASP A 14 60.38 -3.17 -23.46
N ASN A 15 60.67 -2.04 -22.80
CA ASN A 15 61.59 -0.94 -23.21
C ASN A 15 61.14 0.49 -22.88
N ASN A 16 61.77 1.05 -21.83
CA ASN A 16 62.57 2.29 -21.85
C ASN A 16 61.99 3.60 -22.42
N ARG A 17 61.79 4.60 -21.53
CA ARG A 17 62.80 5.67 -21.30
C ARG A 17 62.51 6.53 -20.06
N GLU A 18 63.54 7.21 -19.58
CA GLU A 18 63.63 7.86 -18.25
C GLU A 18 63.43 9.40 -18.29
N CYS A 19 63.50 10.00 -17.09
CA CYS A 19 64.03 11.34 -16.76
C CYS A 19 63.09 12.58 -16.67
N ALA A 20 62.81 12.93 -15.40
CA ALA A 20 63.36 14.11 -14.69
C ALA A 20 62.67 15.50 -14.72
N SER A 21 62.17 15.87 -13.51
CA SER A 21 62.42 17.11 -12.73
C SER A 21 62.06 18.52 -13.24
N ASP A 22 61.14 19.13 -12.48
CA ASP A 22 61.28 20.40 -11.72
C ASP A 22 61.20 21.82 -12.33
N THR A 23 60.66 22.69 -11.46
CA THR A 23 60.74 24.17 -11.36
C THR A 23 59.88 25.07 -12.26
N ASN A 24 59.57 26.32 -11.89
CA ASN A 24 59.06 26.94 -10.62
C ASN A 24 58.78 28.45 -10.92
N SER A 25 58.13 29.21 -10.01
CA SER A 25 58.08 30.71 -9.96
C SER A 25 57.39 31.42 -11.17
N ASP A 26 56.89 32.66 -11.19
CA ASP A 26 56.64 33.78 -10.24
C ASP A 26 55.74 34.83 -10.99
N LEU A 27 55.04 35.85 -10.46
CA LEU A 27 54.54 36.26 -9.11
C LEU A 27 53.48 37.40 -9.34
N TYR A 28 53.18 38.18 -8.29
CA TYR A 28 52.61 39.56 -8.26
C TYR A 28 51.10 39.85 -8.03
N SER A 29 50.94 40.80 -7.10
CA SER A 29 49.82 41.31 -6.31
C SER A 29 49.16 42.57 -6.86
N GLU A 30 47.98 42.95 -6.33
CA GLU A 30 47.65 44.24 -5.65
C GLU A 30 46.14 44.28 -5.27
N LEU A 31 45.61 45.26 -4.51
CA LEU A 31 45.91 45.64 -3.11
C LEU A 31 44.73 46.48 -2.54
N SER A 32 44.75 46.77 -1.23
CA SER A 32 43.86 47.71 -0.48
C SER A 32 42.37 47.34 -0.34
N SER A 33 41.60 47.81 0.66
CA SER A 33 41.81 47.93 2.13
C SER A 33 40.53 48.47 2.79
N ALA A 34 40.38 48.24 4.11
CA ALA A 34 39.52 48.94 5.09
C ALA A 34 38.19 48.27 5.50
N ASP A 35 37.68 48.41 6.74
CA ASP A 35 38.32 48.53 8.08
C ASP A 35 37.20 48.45 9.17
N ARG A 36 37.54 48.10 10.43
CA ARG A 36 36.78 48.42 11.69
C ARG A 36 35.42 47.72 11.98
N HIS A 37 35.00 47.50 13.23
CA HIS A 37 35.63 47.70 14.57
C HIS A 37 35.03 46.77 15.65
N GLU A 38 35.82 46.46 16.69
CA GLU A 38 35.46 46.19 18.12
C GLU A 38 34.52 45.00 18.46
N GLY A 39 34.66 44.24 19.56
CA GLY A 39 35.51 44.24 20.78
C GLY A 39 34.70 43.57 21.93
N SER A 40 35.21 42.97 23.01
CA SER A 40 36.55 42.64 23.52
C SER A 40 36.45 41.65 24.72
N SER A 41 37.56 41.00 25.12
CA SER A 41 37.93 40.56 26.52
C SER A 41 37.01 39.60 27.34
N SER A 42 37.52 38.68 28.17
CA SER A 42 38.90 38.21 28.46
C SER A 42 38.92 36.93 29.34
N ASP A 43 40.13 36.39 29.55
CA ASP A 43 40.60 35.58 30.71
C ASP A 43 40.44 34.04 30.70
N ASP A 44 41.51 33.40 30.21
CA ASP A 44 42.12 32.16 30.73
C ASP A 44 43.57 32.53 31.11
N PRO A 45 44.20 31.93 32.15
CA PRO A 45 45.33 31.07 31.83
C PRO A 45 45.56 29.86 32.77
N GLY A 46 45.46 28.66 32.20
CA GLY A 46 46.63 27.79 31.96
C GLY A 46 47.07 26.79 33.05
N GLY A 47 47.39 25.55 32.66
CA GLY A 47 47.76 24.49 33.64
C GLY A 47 48.34 23.14 33.15
N VAL A 48 48.89 23.03 31.94
CA VAL A 48 49.88 22.01 31.48
C VAL A 48 49.61 20.48 31.66
N GLN A 49 49.35 19.83 30.51
CA GLN A 49 49.81 18.50 30.05
C GLN A 49 50.26 17.38 31.03
N ARG A 50 49.74 16.15 30.77
CA ARG A 50 50.58 15.02 30.32
C ARG A 50 49.79 13.94 29.56
N GLU A 51 50.46 13.32 28.58
CA GLU A 51 49.93 12.28 27.70
C GLU A 51 49.73 10.93 28.42
N LEU A 52 48.76 10.12 27.97
CA LEU A 52 48.76 8.67 28.19
C LEU A 52 48.23 7.90 26.97
N SER A 53 49.17 7.53 26.10
CA SER A 53 49.30 6.23 25.41
C SER A 53 48.03 5.39 25.19
N TYR A 54 47.60 5.30 23.92
CA TYR A 54 46.54 4.37 23.49
C TYR A 54 47.09 2.94 23.34
N LYS A 55 46.73 2.04 24.25
CA LYS A 55 46.73 0.58 24.02
C LYS A 55 45.35 0.06 24.37
N GLY A 56 44.69 -0.57 23.40
CA GLY A 56 43.25 -0.81 23.48
C GLY A 56 42.87 -2.05 24.27
N GLU A 57 41.63 -2.07 24.77
CA GLU A 57 40.82 -3.30 24.85
C GLU A 57 39.31 -3.05 25.03
N SER A 58 38.51 -3.92 24.42
CA SER A 58 37.08 -4.18 24.67
C SER A 58 36.00 -3.19 24.16
N LYS A 59 34.89 -3.78 23.70
CA LYS A 59 33.70 -3.10 23.12
C LYS A 59 32.70 -2.61 24.18
N ARG A 60 33.14 -2.01 25.30
CA ARG A 60 32.24 -1.68 26.44
C ARG A 60 31.90 -0.20 26.63
N ASP A 61 32.69 0.75 26.12
CA ASP A 61 32.60 2.13 26.61
C ASP A 61 31.57 3.05 25.94
N ALA A 62 31.06 2.74 24.75
CA ALA A 62 29.90 3.46 24.21
C ALA A 62 28.64 3.25 25.07
N LEU A 63 28.55 2.12 25.78
CA LEU A 63 27.44 1.81 26.67
C LEU A 63 27.64 2.36 28.09
N SER A 64 28.90 2.48 28.56
CA SER A 64 29.19 3.05 29.88
C SER A 64 28.92 4.56 29.93
N ILE A 65 29.09 5.27 28.82
CA ILE A 65 28.71 6.69 28.69
C ILE A 65 27.18 6.86 28.75
N LEU A 66 26.41 6.02 28.03
CA LEU A 66 24.94 6.05 28.07
C LEU A 66 24.38 5.65 29.44
N LEU A 67 24.98 4.67 30.12
CA LEU A 67 24.60 4.28 31.49
C LEU A 67 24.91 5.40 32.50
N ARG A 68 26.08 6.04 32.42
CA ARG A 68 26.40 7.20 33.27
C ARG A 68 25.50 8.40 33.00
N LEU A 69 25.01 8.58 31.77
CA LEU A 69 24.01 9.60 31.46
C LEU A 69 22.62 9.24 32.00
N ALA A 70 22.29 7.94 32.16
CA ALA A 70 21.06 7.48 32.80
C ALA A 70 21.15 7.60 34.34
N ASP A 71 22.26 7.16 34.95
CA ASP A 71 22.51 7.31 36.39
C ASP A 71 22.47 8.81 36.79
N ALA A 72 23.10 9.69 35.99
CA ALA A 72 23.07 11.14 36.21
C ALA A 72 21.69 11.81 35.97
N LEU A 73 20.72 11.09 35.39
CA LEU A 73 19.33 11.53 35.26
C LEU A 73 18.42 10.94 36.37
N GLU A 74 18.84 9.87 37.06
CA GLU A 74 18.15 9.36 38.25
C GLU A 74 18.56 10.12 39.53
N ASP A 75 19.82 10.57 39.66
CA ASP A 75 20.34 11.26 40.86
C ASP A 75 19.70 12.64 41.14
N ASN A 76 18.98 13.25 40.18
CA ASN A 76 18.21 14.48 40.42
C ASN A 76 16.84 14.24 41.11
N GLY A 77 16.53 12.99 41.51
CA GLY A 77 15.37 12.64 42.34
C GLY A 77 15.65 12.61 43.85
N GLY A 78 16.80 13.10 44.30
CA GLY A 78 17.32 12.94 45.66
C GLY A 78 16.67 13.79 46.76
N ASN A 79 15.35 13.70 46.97
CA ASN A 79 14.76 13.98 48.29
C ASN A 79 13.32 13.45 48.39
N GLU A 80 13.12 12.31 49.06
CA GLU A 80 12.05 12.09 50.06
C GLU A 80 12.12 10.67 50.63
N GLY A 81 12.52 10.56 51.90
CA GLY A 81 12.13 9.42 52.74
C GLY A 81 10.74 9.70 53.28
N GLY A 82 9.70 9.32 52.53
CA GLY A 82 8.30 9.55 52.84
C GLY A 82 7.45 8.30 52.57
N GLN A 83 6.27 8.23 53.18
CA GLN A 83 5.37 7.07 53.05
C GLN A 83 4.80 6.92 51.64
N ASP A 84 4.67 5.68 51.16
CA ASP A 84 3.89 5.35 49.95
C ASP A 84 2.40 5.70 50.16
N ASP A 85 2.00 6.91 49.80
CA ASP A 85 0.59 7.31 49.78
C ASP A 85 -0.12 6.74 48.55
N TYR A 86 -1.00 5.78 48.83
CA TYR A 86 -1.74 5.00 47.85
C TYR A 86 -3.18 5.52 47.71
N TYR A 87 -3.37 6.73 47.15
CA TYR A 87 -4.64 7.17 46.56
C TYR A 87 -4.41 8.40 45.67
N ASP A 88 -4.67 8.27 44.37
CA ASP A 88 -4.86 9.45 43.51
C ASP A 88 -5.83 9.16 42.36
N ASP A 89 -7.12 9.24 42.68
CA ASP A 89 -8.19 9.66 41.77
C ASP A 89 -8.70 11.03 42.29
N ALA A 90 -7.81 12.03 42.39
CA ALA A 90 -8.12 13.34 42.96
C ALA A 90 -7.53 14.54 42.17
N MET A 91 -7.41 14.44 40.84
CA MET A 91 -6.93 15.54 40.00
C MET A 91 -7.77 15.81 38.75
N ASP A 92 -9.05 16.16 38.93
CA ASP A 92 -9.90 16.73 37.87
C ASP A 92 -10.93 17.77 38.38
N SER A 93 -10.62 18.45 39.50
CA SER A 93 -11.54 19.41 40.16
C SER A 93 -10.94 20.80 40.50
N GLN A 94 -9.71 21.12 40.06
CA GLN A 94 -9.04 22.40 40.38
C GLN A 94 -8.68 23.28 39.16
N LEU A 95 -9.38 23.15 38.03
CA LEU A 95 -9.17 24.00 36.84
C LEU A 95 -10.43 24.77 36.36
N LEU A 96 -11.44 24.93 37.21
CA LEU A 96 -12.65 25.71 36.91
C LEU A 96 -13.08 26.70 38.02
N THR A 97 -12.12 27.44 38.59
CA THR A 97 -12.41 28.57 39.51
C THR A 97 -11.62 29.83 39.16
N SER A 98 -11.72 30.30 37.91
CA SER A 98 -11.18 31.63 37.53
C SER A 98 -11.93 32.33 36.38
N ARG A 99 -13.24 32.53 36.55
CA ARG A 99 -13.98 33.74 36.08
C ARG A 99 -15.45 33.63 36.49
N GLY A 100 -15.87 34.49 37.41
CA GLY A 100 -17.30 34.61 37.74
C GLY A 100 -18.08 35.18 36.55
N LYS A 101 -19.12 34.45 36.15
CA LYS A 101 -20.34 34.97 35.51
C LYS A 101 -21.45 33.93 35.71
N GLU A 102 -22.62 34.39 36.11
CA GLU A 102 -23.78 33.56 36.38
C GLU A 102 -24.20 32.79 35.11
N VAL A 103 -24.51 31.50 35.26
CA VAL A 103 -25.21 30.71 34.25
C VAL A 103 -26.35 29.97 34.93
N ASN A 104 -27.52 30.09 34.34
CA ASN A 104 -28.81 29.68 34.89
C ASN A 104 -28.99 28.15 34.84
N TYR A 105 -29.50 27.55 35.92
CA TYR A 105 -29.80 26.11 36.00
C TYR A 105 -31.28 25.86 35.70
N ASP A 106 -31.62 25.80 34.42
CA ASP A 106 -32.86 25.20 33.92
C ASP A 106 -32.55 24.47 32.60
N LEU A 107 -33.08 23.25 32.44
CA LEU A 107 -32.86 22.25 31.35
C LEU A 107 -31.85 21.14 31.65
N LEU A 108 -32.23 20.18 32.50
CA LEU A 108 -31.64 18.82 32.47
C LEU A 108 -32.62 17.68 32.82
N ASP A 109 -33.91 17.88 32.53
CA ASP A 109 -34.96 16.86 32.68
C ASP A 109 -35.18 16.10 31.36
N THR A 110 -34.37 15.06 31.10
CA THR A 110 -34.74 13.86 30.32
C THR A 110 -33.55 12.87 30.24
N TYR A 111 -33.45 11.90 31.16
CA TYR A 111 -32.90 10.55 30.90
C TYR A 111 -33.22 9.61 32.08
N PRO A 112 -33.87 8.44 31.87
CA PRO A 112 -34.19 7.52 32.96
C PRO A 112 -33.03 6.52 33.21
N GLY A 113 -32.46 6.51 34.42
CA GLY A 113 -31.41 5.57 34.84
C GLY A 113 -31.46 5.29 36.34
N GLY A 114 -31.59 4.01 36.72
CA GLY A 114 -31.76 3.60 38.12
C GLY A 114 -30.50 3.68 38.99
N PRO A 115 -30.65 3.60 40.34
CA PRO A 115 -29.58 3.92 41.27
C PRO A 115 -28.57 2.79 41.47
N TYR A 116 -27.32 3.00 41.06
CA TYR A 116 -26.20 2.12 41.41
C TYR A 116 -25.46 2.66 42.65
N LYS A 117 -25.60 1.95 43.78
CA LYS A 117 -24.83 2.22 45.01
C LYS A 117 -23.36 1.83 44.81
N ALA A 118 -22.45 2.78 45.00
CA ALA A 118 -21.02 2.50 45.10
C ALA A 118 -20.69 1.79 46.43
N ARG A 119 -20.06 0.61 46.39
CA ARG A 119 -19.36 -0.03 47.52
C ARG A 119 -18.17 -0.85 47.03
N GLY A 120 -17.02 -0.67 47.66
CA GLY A 120 -15.77 -1.35 47.30
C GLY A 120 -14.50 -0.73 47.91
N GLY A 121 -14.60 -0.12 49.09
CA GLY A 121 -13.47 0.50 49.80
C GLY A 121 -12.87 -0.44 50.84
N TYR A 122 -11.54 -0.55 50.88
CA TYR A 122 -10.82 -1.31 51.91
C TYR A 122 -10.92 -0.63 53.28
N ILE A 123 -11.53 -1.29 54.27
CA ILE A 123 -11.51 -0.82 55.66
C ILE A 123 -10.25 -1.37 56.37
N LYS A 124 -9.32 -0.47 56.70
CA LYS A 124 -8.30 -0.70 57.73
C LYS A 124 -8.86 -0.27 59.08
N ARG A 125 -8.82 -1.16 60.08
CA ARG A 125 -8.17 -0.96 61.40
C ARG A 125 -8.56 -2.06 62.40
N THR A 126 -7.55 -2.52 63.14
CA THR A 126 -7.70 -3.16 64.46
C THR A 126 -6.95 -2.31 65.47
N ARG A 127 -7.62 -1.90 66.57
CA ARG A 127 -7.00 -1.69 67.89
C ARG A 127 -8.06 -1.46 68.99
N PHE A 128 -7.70 -1.96 70.16
CA PHE A 128 -8.36 -2.03 71.46
C PHE A 128 -9.18 -0.82 71.96
N ALA A 129 -10.34 -1.16 72.55
CA ALA A 129 -11.06 -0.64 73.72
C ALA A 129 -10.60 0.65 74.46
N ALA A 130 -11.55 1.54 74.74
CA ALA A 130 -12.05 1.89 76.10
C ALA A 130 -13.27 2.85 76.02
N GLU A 131 -13.94 3.06 77.17
CA GLU A 131 -15.02 3.99 77.59
C GLU A 131 -15.11 5.41 76.92
N GLU A 132 -16.17 6.24 76.98
CA GLU A 132 -17.42 6.35 77.81
C GLU A 132 -18.46 7.33 77.15
N GLU A 133 -19.71 7.37 77.65
CA GLU A 133 -20.73 8.48 77.70
C GLU A 133 -21.15 9.27 76.40
N GLU A 134 -22.46 9.33 76.04
CA GLU A 134 -23.51 10.36 76.34
C GLU A 134 -23.29 11.71 75.60
N GLU A 135 -24.27 12.47 75.07
CA GLU A 135 -25.75 12.54 75.13
C GLU A 135 -26.28 13.26 73.83
N ASP A 136 -27.54 13.03 73.43
CA ASP A 136 -28.57 13.97 72.88
C ASP A 136 -28.27 15.05 71.78
N GLU A 137 -29.18 15.49 70.89
CA GLU A 137 -30.60 15.19 70.60
C GLU A 137 -30.98 15.69 69.17
N GLU A 138 -32.10 15.20 68.60
CA GLU A 138 -33.08 15.81 67.65
C GLU A 138 -32.66 16.72 66.44
N ASN A 139 -33.38 16.83 65.31
CA ASN A 139 -34.44 16.06 64.63
C ASN A 139 -34.59 16.64 63.20
N GLU A 140 -34.93 15.83 62.18
CA GLU A 140 -36.01 16.17 61.22
C GLU A 140 -36.38 14.98 60.29
N GLU A 141 -37.67 14.93 59.97
CA GLU A 141 -38.47 13.78 59.56
C GLU A 141 -38.11 13.10 58.23
N GLY A 142 -38.15 11.76 58.21
CA GLY A 142 -38.10 10.93 56.99
C GLY A 142 -39.21 9.87 57.00
N GLN A 143 -40.04 9.81 55.94
CA GLN A 143 -41.29 9.05 55.93
C GLN A 143 -41.13 7.52 56.05
N VAL A 144 -42.09 6.96 56.80
CA VAL A 144 -42.23 5.54 57.15
C VAL A 144 -42.72 4.68 55.98
N TYR A 145 -42.12 3.51 55.80
CA TYR A 145 -42.81 2.33 55.25
C TYR A 145 -42.76 1.20 56.29
N MET A 146 -43.93 0.87 56.84
CA MET A 146 -44.10 -0.14 57.89
C MET A 146 -43.81 -1.54 57.36
N ALA A 147 -43.01 -2.31 58.11
CA ALA A 147 -43.02 -3.76 58.01
C ALA A 147 -44.01 -4.30 59.05
N GLU A 148 -45.10 -4.93 58.61
CA GLU A 148 -46.06 -5.56 59.51
C GLU A 148 -45.55 -6.91 60.08
N PRO A 149 -46.08 -7.36 61.24
CA PRO A 149 -45.45 -8.40 62.05
C PRO A 149 -45.96 -9.80 61.73
N TYR A 150 -45.28 -10.80 62.30
CA TYR A 150 -45.74 -12.18 62.38
C TYR A 150 -47.16 -12.28 62.97
N SER A 151 -48.04 -13.03 62.31
CA SER A 151 -49.25 -13.60 62.91
C SER A 151 -49.32 -15.11 62.65
N SER A 152 -49.74 -15.85 63.67
CA SER A 152 -49.80 -17.31 63.74
C SER A 152 -50.86 -17.96 62.84
N GLU A 153 -50.51 -19.08 62.21
CA GLU A 153 -51.39 -20.25 62.10
C GLU A 153 -50.61 -21.51 62.49
N GLU A 154 -50.66 -21.85 63.78
CA GLU A 154 -50.61 -23.25 64.18
C GLU A 154 -52.00 -23.84 63.91
N ASP A 155 -52.14 -24.64 62.84
CA ASP A 155 -52.87 -25.90 63.00
C ASP A 155 -52.52 -26.93 61.90
N ARG A 156 -52.57 -28.21 62.29
CA ARG A 156 -52.45 -29.41 61.43
C ARG A 156 -51.14 -29.59 60.64
N LEU A 157 -50.18 -30.26 61.27
CA LEU A 157 -49.69 -31.56 60.76
C LEU A 157 -48.90 -32.38 61.80
N GLU A 158 -49.52 -32.69 62.93
CA GLU A 158 -49.19 -33.97 63.59
C GLU A 158 -49.65 -35.12 62.70
N SER A 159 -48.73 -35.76 61.97
CA SER A 159 -48.60 -37.22 61.91
C SER A 159 -47.54 -37.66 60.90
N ARG A 160 -46.97 -38.85 61.18
CA ARG A 160 -46.03 -39.62 60.33
C ARG A 160 -44.56 -39.21 60.36
N VAL A 161 -43.97 -39.53 61.53
CA VAL A 161 -42.74 -40.34 61.63
C VAL A 161 -42.44 -41.13 60.35
N GLY A 162 -41.23 -40.98 59.81
CA GLY A 162 -40.83 -41.74 58.62
C GLY A 162 -39.46 -41.39 58.01
N MET A 163 -38.36 -41.51 58.77
CA MET A 163 -37.04 -41.61 58.12
C MET A 163 -37.01 -42.83 57.20
N LYS A 164 -36.94 -42.62 55.88
CA LYS A 164 -36.55 -43.63 54.88
C LYS A 164 -36.20 -42.94 53.55
N GLY A 165 -35.01 -43.20 53.01
CA GLY A 165 -34.73 -42.95 51.58
C GLY A 165 -33.79 -41.81 51.22
N ALA A 166 -32.68 -41.60 51.95
CA ALA A 166 -31.51 -40.92 51.38
C ALA A 166 -30.77 -41.86 50.39
N SER A 167 -31.43 -42.28 49.32
CA SER A 167 -30.87 -43.21 48.33
C SER A 167 -30.25 -42.46 47.15
N SER A 168 -28.91 -42.45 47.13
CA SER A 168 -28.05 -42.41 45.93
C SER A 168 -28.66 -41.86 44.63
N ALA A 169 -28.57 -40.54 44.43
CA ALA A 169 -28.59 -39.95 43.10
C ALA A 169 -27.16 -39.51 42.74
N ALA A 170 -26.39 -40.41 42.10
CA ALA A 170 -25.14 -40.00 41.47
C ALA A 170 -25.46 -38.97 40.37
N ALA A 171 -24.65 -37.92 40.25
CA ALA A 171 -24.85 -36.89 39.23
C ALA A 171 -24.51 -37.43 37.83
N VAL A 172 -25.48 -38.11 37.22
CA VAL A 172 -25.49 -38.58 35.83
C VAL A 172 -26.30 -37.59 34.99
N LEU A 173 -25.82 -37.28 33.79
CA LEU A 173 -26.52 -36.36 32.87
C LEU A 173 -27.77 -37.04 32.25
N PRO A 174 -28.77 -36.27 31.78
CA PRO A 174 -30.15 -36.78 31.66
C PRO A 174 -30.44 -37.78 30.53
N ASP A 175 -29.44 -38.31 29.82
CA ASP A 175 -29.66 -39.29 28.75
C ASP A 175 -29.78 -40.74 29.28
N GLU A 176 -29.43 -40.99 30.55
CA GLU A 176 -29.45 -42.32 31.19
C GLU A 176 -30.46 -42.44 32.36
N VAL A 177 -31.33 -41.45 32.57
CA VAL A 177 -32.32 -41.46 33.67
C VAL A 177 -33.68 -41.94 33.15
N PRO A 178 -34.19 -43.11 33.60
CA PRO A 178 -35.57 -43.53 33.30
C PRO A 178 -36.57 -42.56 33.94
N ALA A 179 -37.72 -42.32 33.30
CA ALA A 179 -38.71 -41.36 33.76
C ALA A 179 -39.26 -41.71 35.17
N GLY A 180 -38.78 -41.01 36.21
CA GLY A 180 -39.17 -41.25 37.60
C GLY A 180 -38.77 -40.13 38.57
N ASN A 181 -39.69 -39.18 38.79
CA ASN A 181 -39.81 -38.32 39.98
C ASN A 181 -38.63 -37.48 40.52
N THR A 182 -37.56 -37.21 39.75
CA THR A 182 -36.68 -36.05 40.01
C THR A 182 -36.68 -35.09 38.82
N THR A 183 -37.20 -33.87 39.03
CA THR A 183 -37.26 -32.82 38.01
C THR A 183 -35.89 -32.14 37.86
N PHE A 184 -35.01 -32.72 37.05
CA PHE A 184 -33.72 -32.13 36.69
C PHE A 184 -33.90 -30.75 36.03
N ARG A 185 -33.42 -29.70 36.67
CA ARG A 185 -33.53 -28.31 36.21
C ARG A 185 -32.42 -28.00 35.23
N ARG A 186 -32.68 -28.12 33.92
CA ARG A 186 -31.75 -27.59 32.90
C ARG A 186 -31.69 -26.07 32.94
N TYR A 187 -30.50 -25.52 32.77
CA TYR A 187 -30.29 -24.08 32.61
C TYR A 187 -31.11 -23.53 31.43
N ARG A 188 -31.97 -22.54 31.70
CA ARG A 188 -32.76 -21.85 30.67
C ARG A 188 -32.07 -20.55 30.28
N GLN A 189 -31.30 -20.61 29.20
CA GLN A 189 -30.53 -19.48 28.70
C GLN A 189 -31.43 -18.30 28.32
N GLN A 190 -31.15 -17.11 28.88
CA GLN A 190 -31.75 -15.84 28.44
C GLN A 190 -30.74 -15.09 27.59
N THR A 191 -30.91 -15.10 26.27
CA THR A 191 -30.09 -14.32 25.34
C THR A 191 -30.72 -12.96 25.06
N ARG A 192 -30.00 -11.87 25.37
CA ARG A 192 -30.31 -10.53 24.85
C ARG A 192 -29.26 -10.15 23.81
N ILE A 193 -29.69 -9.97 22.57
CA ILE A 193 -28.82 -9.59 21.44
C ILE A 193 -28.37 -8.13 21.64
N ASN A 194 -27.06 -7.88 21.64
CA ASN A 194 -26.55 -6.53 21.48
C ASN A 194 -26.67 -6.13 19.99
N TRP A 195 -27.74 -5.41 19.65
CA TRP A 195 -27.98 -4.91 18.28
C TRP A 195 -26.91 -3.93 17.79
N VAL A 196 -26.30 -3.14 18.67
CA VAL A 196 -25.25 -2.16 18.30
C VAL A 196 -23.95 -2.89 17.96
N GLY A 197 -23.46 -3.77 18.85
CA GLY A 197 -22.27 -4.59 18.59
C GLY A 197 -22.46 -5.51 17.38
N SER A 198 -23.65 -6.12 17.23
CA SER A 198 -24.00 -6.92 16.05
C SER A 198 -24.03 -6.09 14.77
N GLY A 199 -24.50 -4.83 14.83
CA GLY A 199 -24.48 -3.90 13.70
C GLY A 199 -23.07 -3.49 13.30
N VAL A 200 -22.21 -3.15 14.26
CA VAL A 200 -20.78 -2.85 14.06
C VAL A 200 -20.06 -4.04 13.41
N MET A 201 -20.32 -5.26 13.89
CA MET A 201 -19.77 -6.49 13.30
C MET A 201 -20.30 -6.76 11.89
N LEU A 202 -21.60 -6.54 11.64
CA LEU A 202 -22.20 -6.69 10.32
C LEU A 202 -21.59 -5.70 9.31
N ILE A 203 -21.37 -4.45 9.71
CA ILE A 203 -20.68 -3.43 8.91
C ILE A 203 -19.26 -3.91 8.56
N TYR A 204 -18.50 -4.45 9.52
CA TYR A 204 -17.18 -5.03 9.27
C TYR A 204 -17.23 -6.22 8.30
N CYS A 205 -18.17 -7.14 8.45
CA CYS A 205 -18.33 -8.28 7.53
C CYS A 205 -18.66 -7.82 6.10
N ILE A 206 -19.56 -6.84 5.93
CA ILE A 206 -19.89 -6.26 4.62
C ILE A 206 -18.67 -5.54 4.03
N ALA A 207 -17.97 -4.73 4.84
CA ALA A 207 -16.76 -4.03 4.46
C ALA A 207 -15.62 -4.97 4.04
N LEU A 208 -15.45 -6.09 4.75
CA LEU A 208 -14.47 -7.13 4.43
C LEU A 208 -14.82 -7.84 3.12
N VAL A 209 -16.08 -8.21 2.88
CA VAL A 209 -16.51 -8.82 1.61
C VAL A 209 -16.32 -7.85 0.44
N PHE A 210 -16.70 -6.58 0.61
CA PHE A 210 -16.47 -5.54 -0.39
C PHE A 210 -14.97 -5.32 -0.64
N TYR A 211 -14.17 -5.27 0.42
CA TYR A 211 -12.71 -5.16 0.32
C TYR A 211 -12.12 -6.33 -0.44
N LEU A 212 -12.44 -7.58 -0.10
CA LEU A 212 -11.92 -8.76 -0.79
C LEU A 212 -12.36 -8.81 -2.27
N TRP A 213 -13.59 -8.40 -2.58
CA TRP A 213 -14.05 -8.28 -3.97
C TRP A 213 -13.24 -7.24 -4.75
N VAL A 214 -13.05 -6.03 -4.22
CA VAL A 214 -12.18 -5.00 -4.84
C VAL A 214 -10.74 -5.49 -4.94
N ARG A 215 -10.23 -6.11 -3.87
CA ARG A 215 -8.87 -6.60 -3.74
C ARG A 215 -8.56 -7.56 -4.89
N ILE A 216 -9.37 -8.59 -5.04
CA ILE A 216 -9.27 -9.64 -6.07
C ILE A 216 -9.52 -9.08 -7.48
N THR A 217 -10.58 -8.29 -7.69
CA THR A 217 -11.04 -7.93 -9.05
C THR A 217 -10.44 -6.64 -9.62
N LYS A 218 -9.89 -5.75 -8.78
CA LYS A 218 -9.38 -4.42 -9.20
C LYS A 218 -7.92 -4.16 -8.83
N THR A 219 -7.38 -4.77 -7.77
CA THR A 219 -6.06 -4.38 -7.24
C THR A 219 -5.00 -5.48 -7.29
N LEU A 220 -5.38 -6.72 -7.56
CA LEU A 220 -4.52 -7.90 -7.58
C LEU A 220 -3.77 -8.07 -8.92
N ASP A 221 -4.22 -7.37 -9.97
CA ASP A 221 -3.56 -7.37 -11.28
C ASP A 221 -2.21 -6.63 -11.22
N LEU A 222 -1.16 -7.37 -10.86
CA LEU A 222 0.19 -6.87 -10.62
C LEU A 222 1.19 -7.40 -11.68
N GLY A 223 0.70 -7.96 -12.78
CA GLY A 223 1.52 -8.64 -13.80
C GLY A 223 2.47 -9.66 -13.16
N ARG A 224 3.78 -9.48 -13.39
CA ARG A 224 4.85 -10.36 -12.84
C ARG A 224 4.85 -10.49 -11.31
N TYR A 225 4.26 -9.55 -10.58
CA TYR A 225 4.20 -9.55 -9.11
C TYR A 225 2.90 -10.15 -8.55
N LEU A 226 2.04 -10.73 -9.39
CA LEU A 226 0.83 -11.44 -8.97
C LEU A 226 1.07 -12.48 -7.84
N PRO A 227 2.13 -13.30 -7.83
CA PRO A 227 2.38 -14.23 -6.72
C PRO A 227 2.61 -13.53 -5.36
N TYR A 228 3.26 -12.36 -5.38
CA TYR A 228 3.45 -11.53 -4.18
C TYR A 228 2.12 -10.91 -3.73
N GLY A 229 1.29 -10.43 -4.66
CA GLY A 229 -0.06 -9.94 -4.37
C GLY A 229 -0.97 -11.01 -3.76
N ILE A 230 -0.96 -12.23 -4.31
CA ILE A 230 -1.72 -13.38 -3.79
C ILE A 230 -1.23 -13.75 -2.38
N PHE A 231 0.09 -13.77 -2.17
CA PHE A 231 0.65 -14.02 -0.85
C PHE A 231 0.18 -12.98 0.18
N VAL A 232 0.24 -11.68 -0.15
CA VAL A 232 -0.23 -10.62 0.76
C VAL A 232 -1.75 -10.68 0.95
N LEU A 233 -2.54 -11.01 -0.07
CA LEU A 233 -3.99 -11.27 0.06
C LEU A 233 -4.29 -12.41 1.06
N ILE A 234 -3.50 -13.49 1.06
CA ILE A 234 -3.64 -14.56 2.06
C ILE A 234 -3.36 -14.03 3.47
N VAL A 235 -2.31 -13.21 3.64
CA VAL A 235 -1.96 -12.55 4.93
C VAL A 235 -3.08 -11.61 5.41
N GLU A 236 -3.66 -10.82 4.50
CA GLU A 236 -4.79 -9.93 4.75
C GLU A 236 -6.03 -10.73 5.22
N ILE A 237 -6.39 -11.82 4.51
CA ILE A 237 -7.49 -12.72 4.89
C ILE A 237 -7.24 -13.35 6.27
N MET A 238 -6.02 -13.85 6.52
CA MET A 238 -5.64 -14.42 7.82
C MET A 238 -5.79 -13.38 8.94
N GLY A 239 -5.30 -12.15 8.73
CA GLY A 239 -5.48 -11.04 9.66
C GLY A 239 -6.97 -10.74 9.94
N ALA A 240 -7.77 -10.60 8.89
CA ALA A 240 -9.19 -10.29 8.98
C ALA A 240 -9.96 -11.31 9.86
N THR A 241 -9.68 -12.62 9.70
CA THR A 241 -10.38 -13.66 10.47
C THR A 241 -10.18 -13.58 11.99
N THR A 242 -9.13 -12.92 12.50
CA THR A 242 -8.98 -12.69 13.95
C THR A 242 -9.94 -11.66 14.52
N THR A 243 -10.58 -10.87 13.65
CA THR A 243 -11.56 -9.85 14.04
C THR A 243 -12.99 -10.42 14.13
N LEU A 244 -13.22 -11.66 13.68
CA LEU A 244 -14.55 -12.27 13.52
C LEU A 244 -15.18 -12.87 14.80
N LEU A 245 -14.64 -12.59 16.00
CA LEU A 245 -15.04 -13.26 17.26
C LEU A 245 -15.73 -12.35 18.29
N TYR A 246 -15.98 -11.08 17.98
CA TYR A 246 -16.63 -10.14 18.91
C TYR A 246 -18.16 -10.17 18.78
N GLY A 247 -18.79 -11.04 19.57
CA GLY A 247 -20.22 -10.98 19.88
C GLY A 247 -20.42 -10.51 21.31
N ASP A 248 -21.28 -9.52 21.53
CA ASP A 248 -21.60 -8.99 22.87
C ASP A 248 -23.03 -9.41 23.26
N PHE A 249 -23.20 -9.93 24.47
CA PHE A 249 -24.49 -10.37 25.02
C PHE A 249 -24.55 -10.04 26.51
N ASN A 250 -25.69 -9.50 26.95
CA ASN A 250 -25.89 -9.14 28.35
C ASN A 250 -26.09 -10.37 29.25
N ASN A 251 -25.47 -10.34 30.43
CA ASN A 251 -25.55 -11.40 31.43
C ASN A 251 -26.95 -11.47 32.08
N PRO A 252 -27.64 -12.62 32.11
CA PRO A 252 -28.77 -12.81 33.01
C PRO A 252 -28.27 -12.84 34.46
N GLY A 253 -28.72 -11.87 35.26
CA GLY A 253 -28.23 -11.60 36.61
C GLY A 253 -28.34 -12.77 37.60
N LEU A 254 -27.67 -12.61 38.74
CA LEU A 254 -27.50 -13.64 39.77
C LEU A 254 -28.85 -14.24 40.24
N PRO A 255 -29.06 -15.57 40.11
CA PRO A 255 -30.17 -16.24 40.77
C PRO A 255 -29.94 -16.34 42.29
N LYS A 256 -31.00 -16.58 43.06
CA LYS A 256 -30.88 -16.89 44.51
C LYS A 256 -30.30 -18.30 44.70
N VAL A 257 -29.47 -18.47 45.75
CA VAL A 257 -28.97 -19.78 46.18
C VAL A 257 -30.16 -20.62 46.67
N ASN A 258 -30.27 -21.84 46.14
CA ASN A 258 -31.31 -22.82 46.46
C ASN A 258 -30.77 -24.06 47.18
N MET A 259 -29.44 -24.26 47.23
CA MET A 259 -28.81 -25.44 47.84
C MET A 259 -27.62 -25.06 48.73
N PRO A 260 -27.47 -25.63 49.95
CA PRO A 260 -26.27 -25.48 50.77
C PRO A 260 -25.10 -26.31 50.21
N TYR A 261 -24.05 -25.63 49.77
CA TYR A 261 -22.86 -26.23 49.15
C TYR A 261 -21.69 -26.43 50.14
N HIS A 262 -20.92 -27.51 49.96
CA HIS A 262 -19.59 -27.65 50.55
C HIS A 262 -18.53 -27.24 49.52
N ILE A 263 -17.75 -26.21 49.85
CA ILE A 263 -16.71 -25.63 48.98
C ILE A 263 -15.32 -26.17 49.37
N ARG A 264 -14.76 -27.04 48.53
CA ARG A 264 -13.38 -27.53 48.63
C ARG A 264 -12.45 -26.56 47.91
N VAL A 265 -11.78 -25.67 48.64
CA VAL A 265 -10.83 -24.70 48.06
C VAL A 265 -9.46 -25.36 47.94
N LEU A 266 -8.95 -25.59 46.73
CA LEU A 266 -7.65 -26.20 46.49
C LEU A 266 -6.65 -25.13 46.01
N VAL A 267 -5.51 -25.07 46.70
CA VAL A 267 -4.41 -24.13 46.41
C VAL A 267 -3.15 -24.95 46.13
N PRO A 268 -2.76 -25.15 44.85
CA PRO A 268 -1.58 -25.91 44.49
C PRO A 268 -0.31 -25.06 44.62
N CYS A 269 0.68 -25.59 45.31
CA CYS A 269 1.94 -24.92 45.60
C CYS A 269 3.14 -25.85 45.33
N TYR A 270 4.28 -25.26 44.97
CA TYR A 270 5.55 -25.98 44.79
C TYR A 270 6.78 -25.18 45.21
N LYS A 271 6.88 -23.89 44.83
CA LYS A 271 8.09 -23.05 45.04
C LYS A 271 7.79 -21.63 45.53
N GLU A 272 6.53 -21.27 45.62
CA GLU A 272 6.06 -19.97 46.08
C GLU A 272 6.49 -19.74 47.54
N SER A 273 6.71 -18.49 47.92
CA SER A 273 7.17 -18.17 49.28
C SER A 273 6.10 -18.48 50.32
N TYR A 274 6.50 -18.50 51.58
CA TYR A 274 5.57 -18.63 52.70
C TYR A 274 4.53 -17.48 52.68
N ASP A 275 4.99 -16.23 52.52
CA ASP A 275 4.16 -15.02 52.60
C ASP A 275 3.19 -14.85 51.42
N ILE A 276 3.47 -15.48 50.29
CA ILE A 276 2.56 -15.52 49.13
C ILE A 276 1.41 -16.50 49.42
N VAL A 277 1.74 -17.71 49.90
CA VAL A 277 0.75 -18.76 50.19
C VAL A 277 -0.16 -18.38 51.36
N THR A 278 0.38 -17.78 52.42
CA THR A 278 -0.40 -17.43 53.62
C THR A 278 -1.53 -16.45 53.30
N ARG A 279 -1.22 -15.36 52.58
CA ARG A 279 -2.22 -14.36 52.14
C ARG A 279 -3.36 -14.98 51.33
N SER A 280 -3.04 -15.91 50.43
CA SER A 280 -4.02 -16.61 49.61
C SER A 280 -4.94 -17.52 50.45
N LEU A 281 -4.39 -18.26 51.43
CA LEU A 281 -5.20 -19.11 52.31
C LEU A 281 -6.07 -18.28 53.29
N GLU A 282 -5.52 -17.20 53.87
CA GLU A 282 -6.26 -16.32 54.79
C GLU A 282 -7.43 -15.63 54.09
N ALA A 283 -7.22 -15.09 52.89
CA ALA A 283 -8.28 -14.48 52.10
C ALA A 283 -9.39 -15.49 51.74
N ALA A 284 -9.01 -16.71 51.34
CA ALA A 284 -9.96 -17.78 51.07
C ALA A 284 -10.72 -18.28 52.32
N LEU A 285 -10.14 -18.16 53.52
CA LEU A 285 -10.76 -18.50 54.80
C LEU A 285 -11.71 -17.41 55.32
N ASN A 286 -11.35 -16.15 55.09
CA ASN A 286 -12.09 -15.00 55.63
C ASN A 286 -13.22 -14.50 54.71
N ALA A 287 -13.19 -14.79 53.41
CA ALA A 287 -14.24 -14.38 52.47
C ALA A 287 -15.62 -14.98 52.86
N PRO A 288 -16.68 -14.18 53.12
CA PRO A 288 -17.99 -14.71 53.51
C PRO A 288 -18.59 -15.75 52.55
N LEU A 289 -19.37 -16.68 53.11
CA LEU A 289 -20.08 -17.73 52.37
C LEU A 289 -21.58 -17.41 52.31
N PRO A 290 -22.32 -17.89 51.28
CA PRO A 290 -23.77 -17.88 51.30
C PRO A 290 -24.34 -18.70 52.46
N ALA A 291 -25.55 -18.35 52.90
CA ALA A 291 -26.21 -19.01 54.03
C ALA A 291 -26.33 -20.54 53.82
N GLY A 292 -25.93 -21.31 54.83
CA GLY A 292 -25.93 -22.78 54.81
C GLY A 292 -24.74 -23.43 54.11
N CYS A 293 -23.88 -22.68 53.41
CA CYS A 293 -22.67 -23.23 52.78
C CYS A 293 -21.52 -23.40 53.79
N GLN A 294 -20.66 -24.39 53.56
CA GLN A 294 -19.44 -24.66 54.34
C GLN A 294 -18.21 -24.63 53.43
N ARG A 295 -17.00 -24.40 53.96
CA ARG A 295 -15.75 -24.52 53.19
C ARG A 295 -14.75 -25.45 53.87
N THR A 296 -13.85 -26.01 53.09
CA THR A 296 -12.59 -26.60 53.58
C THR A 296 -11.48 -26.23 52.60
N ILE A 297 -10.36 -25.74 53.10
CA ILE A 297 -9.23 -25.25 52.31
C ILE A 297 -8.11 -26.29 52.33
N TYR A 298 -7.56 -26.61 51.17
CA TYR A 298 -6.51 -27.59 50.98
C TYR A 298 -5.28 -26.92 50.39
N LEU A 299 -4.19 -26.85 51.16
CA LEU A 299 -2.88 -26.50 50.61
C LEU A 299 -2.23 -27.76 50.04
N CYS A 300 -2.13 -27.84 48.72
CA CYS A 300 -1.52 -28.97 48.03
C CYS A 300 -0.03 -28.63 47.78
N ASP A 301 0.89 -29.03 48.66
CA ASP A 301 2.31 -28.64 48.59
C ASP A 301 3.21 -29.77 48.03
N ASP A 302 3.45 -29.73 46.70
CA ASP A 302 4.43 -30.58 46.00
C ASP A 302 5.88 -30.28 46.47
N GLY A 303 6.11 -29.13 47.11
CA GLY A 303 7.40 -28.68 47.65
C GLY A 303 7.73 -29.22 49.05
N LYS A 304 6.76 -29.81 49.76
CA LYS A 304 6.92 -30.45 51.08
C LYS A 304 7.55 -29.53 52.15
N ASN A 305 7.18 -28.25 52.16
CA ASN A 305 7.82 -27.26 53.01
C ASN A 305 7.35 -27.38 54.49
N LYS A 306 8.29 -27.67 55.39
CA LYS A 306 8.02 -27.87 56.83
C LYS A 306 7.37 -26.65 57.51
N GLN A 307 7.72 -25.42 57.10
CA GLN A 307 7.16 -24.19 57.64
C GLN A 307 5.70 -24.01 57.23
N LYS A 308 5.39 -24.21 55.94
CA LYS A 308 4.01 -24.18 55.43
C LYS A 308 3.13 -25.24 56.11
N ARG A 309 3.65 -26.46 56.26
CA ARG A 309 2.97 -27.55 56.98
C ARG A 309 2.65 -27.19 58.42
N LYS A 310 3.63 -26.67 59.18
CA LYS A 310 3.44 -26.28 60.58
C LYS A 310 2.37 -25.20 60.72
N TRP A 311 2.36 -24.22 59.81
CA TRP A 311 1.41 -23.11 59.85
C TRP A 311 -0.03 -23.54 59.50
N CYS A 312 -0.22 -24.33 58.42
CA CYS A 312 -1.55 -24.81 58.05
C CYS A 312 -2.20 -25.64 59.17
N LEU A 313 -1.42 -26.50 59.84
CA LEU A 313 -1.87 -27.31 60.97
C LEU A 313 -2.18 -26.49 62.24
N GLY A 314 -1.80 -25.22 62.29
CA GLY A 314 -2.00 -24.34 63.44
C GLY A 314 -3.02 -23.21 63.21
N MET A 315 -3.74 -23.20 62.08
CA MET A 315 -4.62 -22.08 61.71
C MET A 315 -6.09 -22.32 62.11
N ALA A 316 -6.81 -23.18 61.39
CA ALA A 316 -8.20 -23.53 61.68
C ALA A 316 -8.48 -25.00 61.29
N PRO A 317 -9.44 -25.70 61.92
CA PRO A 317 -9.77 -27.09 61.58
C PRO A 317 -10.15 -27.29 60.10
N ASP A 318 -10.71 -26.25 59.47
CA ASP A 318 -11.11 -26.24 58.07
C ASP A 318 -9.94 -26.09 57.08
N VAL A 319 -8.69 -26.04 57.55
CA VAL A 319 -7.50 -25.95 56.69
C VAL A 319 -6.65 -27.21 56.76
N VAL A 320 -6.62 -27.94 55.65
CA VAL A 320 -5.99 -29.24 55.49
C VAL A 320 -4.70 -29.09 54.69
N TYR A 321 -3.59 -29.53 55.26
CA TYR A 321 -2.32 -29.62 54.54
C TYR A 321 -2.21 -30.96 53.80
N VAL A 322 -2.14 -30.92 52.46
CA VAL A 322 -2.04 -32.10 51.61
C VAL A 322 -0.61 -32.19 51.04
N SER A 323 0.08 -33.27 51.40
CA SER A 323 1.38 -33.62 50.82
C SER A 323 1.50 -35.13 50.65
N GLY A 324 2.09 -35.58 49.54
CA GLY A 324 2.36 -37.01 49.32
C GLY A 324 3.01 -37.30 47.98
N ARG A 325 2.65 -36.53 46.96
CA ARG A 325 3.22 -36.64 45.61
C ARG A 325 4.69 -36.23 45.58
N THR A 326 5.45 -36.83 44.67
CA THR A 326 6.86 -36.48 44.40
C THR A 326 6.97 -36.17 42.92
N ARG A 327 7.19 -34.90 42.59
CA ARG A 327 7.24 -34.42 41.20
C ARG A 327 8.44 -35.01 40.45
N ALA A 328 8.22 -35.56 39.27
CA ALA A 328 9.29 -36.10 38.43
C ALA A 328 10.13 -34.97 37.79
N LYS A 329 11.42 -35.22 37.58
CA LYS A 329 12.33 -34.24 36.97
C LYS A 329 11.95 -34.02 35.50
N GLY A 330 11.52 -32.81 35.16
CA GLY A 330 11.02 -32.47 33.82
C GLY A 330 9.52 -32.67 33.62
N GLU A 331 8.76 -33.05 34.67
CA GLU A 331 7.32 -33.28 34.59
C GLU A 331 6.55 -32.04 34.12
N MET A 332 5.79 -32.20 33.04
CA MET A 332 5.07 -31.15 32.32
C MET A 332 4.01 -30.47 33.20
N ASN A 333 3.11 -31.25 33.81
CA ASN A 333 1.87 -30.75 34.41
C ASN A 333 1.81 -30.91 35.93
N GLY A 334 2.78 -30.27 36.60
CA GLY A 334 2.87 -30.30 38.05
C GLY A 334 1.63 -29.76 38.79
N LYS A 335 0.92 -28.76 38.23
CA LYS A 335 -0.31 -28.20 38.83
C LYS A 335 -1.44 -29.22 38.76
N SER A 336 -1.84 -29.66 37.57
CA SER A 336 -2.87 -30.70 37.39
C SER A 336 -2.60 -31.95 38.22
N GLY A 337 -1.39 -32.49 38.17
CA GLY A 337 -1.06 -33.73 38.90
C GLY A 337 -1.11 -33.55 40.43
N ASN A 338 -0.80 -32.37 40.95
CA ASN A 338 -0.92 -32.03 42.37
C ASN A 338 -2.39 -31.85 42.79
N LEU A 339 -3.19 -31.12 41.98
CA LEU A 339 -4.65 -31.02 42.16
C LEU A 339 -5.31 -32.41 42.15
N ASN A 340 -4.99 -33.25 41.17
CA ASN A 340 -5.53 -34.60 41.04
C ASN A 340 -5.10 -35.51 42.19
N ASN A 341 -3.89 -35.35 42.73
CA ASN A 341 -3.45 -36.04 43.93
C ASN A 341 -4.25 -35.63 45.19
N CYS A 342 -4.63 -34.35 45.30
CA CYS A 342 -5.52 -33.89 46.36
C CYS A 342 -6.96 -34.40 46.17
N LEU A 343 -7.51 -34.28 44.95
CA LEU A 343 -8.88 -34.68 44.64
C LEU A 343 -9.12 -36.18 44.87
N ARG A 344 -8.16 -37.06 44.56
CA ARG A 344 -8.28 -38.50 44.87
C ARG A 344 -8.25 -38.84 46.37
N GLN A 345 -7.72 -37.95 47.22
CA GLN A 345 -7.77 -38.10 48.68
C GLN A 345 -9.09 -37.59 49.27
N ILE A 346 -9.70 -36.57 48.66
CA ILE A 346 -11.03 -36.07 49.04
C ILE A 346 -12.12 -37.01 48.52
N TYR A 347 -11.97 -37.50 47.29
CA TYR A 347 -12.89 -38.39 46.59
C TYR A 347 -12.15 -39.64 46.08
N PRO A 348 -12.05 -40.71 46.90
CA PRO A 348 -11.56 -41.99 46.43
C PRO A 348 -12.34 -42.48 45.21
N ASP A 349 -11.70 -43.25 44.33
CA ASP A 349 -12.25 -43.53 42.99
C ASP A 349 -13.63 -44.22 43.01
N ASP A 350 -13.89 -45.09 44.00
CA ASP A 350 -15.18 -45.78 44.20
C ASP A 350 -16.23 -44.98 45.00
N SER A 351 -15.88 -43.80 45.52
CA SER A 351 -16.80 -42.99 46.33
C SER A 351 -17.78 -42.21 45.44
N PRO A 352 -19.10 -42.23 45.75
CA PRO A 352 -20.07 -41.35 45.11
C PRO A 352 -19.82 -39.90 45.54
N ILE A 353 -19.88 -38.97 44.60
CA ILE A 353 -19.72 -37.54 44.89
C ILE A 353 -21.12 -36.92 45.12
N PRO A 354 -21.38 -36.32 46.30
CA PRO A 354 -22.60 -35.55 46.55
C PRO A 354 -22.82 -34.41 45.55
N SER A 355 -24.07 -34.13 45.19
CA SER A 355 -24.42 -33.08 44.22
C SER A 355 -24.13 -31.65 44.71
N ASN A 356 -23.95 -31.47 46.02
CA ASN A 356 -23.60 -30.21 46.68
C ASN A 356 -22.09 -30.03 46.96
N GLU A 357 -21.22 -30.90 46.45
CA GLU A 357 -19.77 -30.73 46.53
C GLU A 357 -19.24 -29.89 45.35
N ILE A 358 -18.58 -28.78 45.66
CA ILE A 358 -17.97 -27.88 44.67
C ILE A 358 -16.51 -27.65 45.00
N VAL A 359 -15.67 -27.56 43.97
CA VAL A 359 -14.23 -27.33 44.07
C VAL A 359 -13.94 -25.91 43.60
N CYS A 360 -13.17 -25.16 44.39
CA CYS A 360 -12.65 -23.84 44.03
C CYS A 360 -11.15 -23.95 43.77
N ILE A 361 -10.66 -23.42 42.65
CA ILE A 361 -9.22 -23.42 42.31
C ILE A 361 -8.66 -22.00 42.40
N PHE A 362 -7.74 -21.78 43.34
CA PHE A 362 -6.88 -20.59 43.41
C PHE A 362 -5.43 -20.98 43.16
N ASP A 363 -4.66 -20.12 42.49
CA ASP A 363 -3.20 -20.27 42.43
C ASP A 363 -2.61 -19.82 43.77
N ALA A 364 -1.42 -20.30 44.10
CA ALA A 364 -0.77 -19.99 45.38
C ALA A 364 -0.57 -18.48 45.67
N ASP A 365 -0.62 -17.63 44.65
CA ASP A 365 -0.50 -16.17 44.68
C ASP A 365 -1.82 -15.41 44.45
N GLN A 366 -2.98 -16.04 44.63
CA GLN A 366 -4.28 -15.39 44.45
C GLN A 366 -5.02 -15.12 45.75
N VAL A 367 -5.34 -13.83 45.93
CA VAL A 367 -6.08 -13.29 47.06
C VAL A 367 -7.55 -13.13 46.65
N ALA A 368 -8.44 -13.88 47.29
CA ALA A 368 -9.88 -13.78 47.08
C ALA A 368 -10.43 -12.45 47.63
N ASN A 369 -11.31 -11.80 46.86
CA ASN A 369 -12.14 -10.71 47.36
C ASN A 369 -13.18 -11.27 48.37
N PRO A 370 -13.56 -10.53 49.43
CA PRO A 370 -14.63 -10.94 50.33
C PRO A 370 -15.92 -11.43 49.62
N ASP A 371 -16.32 -10.77 48.53
CA ASP A 371 -17.55 -11.12 47.81
C ASP A 371 -17.42 -12.39 46.93
N PHE A 372 -16.24 -13.01 46.82
CA PHE A 372 -15.97 -14.09 45.84
C PHE A 372 -17.01 -15.21 45.91
N PHE A 373 -17.20 -15.83 47.09
CA PHE A 373 -18.15 -16.94 47.22
C PHE A 373 -19.61 -16.47 47.20
N LEU A 374 -19.89 -15.26 47.68
CA LEU A 374 -21.24 -14.66 47.63
C LEU A 374 -21.76 -14.48 46.20
N LYS A 375 -20.86 -14.18 45.24
CA LYS A 375 -21.21 -13.93 43.84
C LYS A 375 -21.00 -15.14 42.92
N MET A 376 -20.01 -15.98 43.18
CA MET A 376 -19.70 -17.15 42.34
C MET A 376 -20.61 -18.36 42.60
N VAL A 377 -20.93 -18.66 43.86
CA VAL A 377 -21.71 -19.85 44.23
C VAL A 377 -23.14 -19.84 43.69
N PRO A 378 -23.92 -18.72 43.76
CA PRO A 378 -25.31 -18.73 43.30
C PRO A 378 -25.48 -19.10 41.83
N LEU A 379 -24.50 -18.80 40.98
CA LEU A 379 -24.58 -19.11 39.54
C LEU A 379 -24.54 -20.60 39.22
N LEU A 380 -24.09 -21.45 40.14
CA LEU A 380 -24.22 -22.90 40.02
C LEU A 380 -25.70 -23.35 40.11
N ASP A 381 -26.56 -22.60 40.81
CA ASP A 381 -27.99 -22.89 40.93
C ASP A 381 -28.82 -22.39 39.72
N GLY A 382 -28.17 -21.86 38.68
CA GLY A 382 -28.82 -21.56 37.40
C GLY A 382 -29.35 -22.80 36.66
N GLY A 383 -28.80 -23.98 36.97
CA GLY A 383 -29.25 -25.28 36.48
C GLY A 383 -28.39 -26.42 37.00
N ASP A 384 -28.97 -27.61 37.12
CA ASP A 384 -28.29 -28.83 37.58
C ASP A 384 -27.20 -29.29 36.57
N ASP A 385 -27.25 -28.77 35.34
CA ASP A 385 -26.25 -28.94 34.28
C ASP A 385 -25.20 -27.81 34.20
N VAL A 386 -25.20 -26.85 35.14
CA VAL A 386 -24.11 -25.87 35.29
C VAL A 386 -22.95 -26.51 36.04
N GLY A 387 -21.89 -26.85 35.31
CA GLY A 387 -20.73 -27.55 35.84
C GLY A 387 -19.63 -26.63 36.37
N MET A 388 -19.47 -25.42 35.83
CA MET A 388 -18.38 -24.50 36.18
C MET A 388 -18.82 -23.02 36.15
N VAL A 389 -18.25 -22.19 37.02
CA VAL A 389 -18.41 -20.72 37.04
C VAL A 389 -17.03 -20.07 37.11
N LEU A 390 -16.73 -19.12 36.21
CA LEU A 390 -15.44 -18.44 36.08
C LEU A 390 -15.57 -16.94 36.35
N SER A 391 -14.60 -16.36 37.06
CA SER A 391 -14.41 -14.91 37.19
C SER A 391 -13.15 -14.44 36.42
N PRO A 392 -13.01 -13.15 36.12
CA PRO A 392 -11.87 -12.60 35.41
C PRO A 392 -10.65 -12.46 36.32
N GLN A 393 -9.47 -12.60 35.74
CA GLN A 393 -8.21 -12.43 36.46
C GLN A 393 -7.81 -10.96 36.55
N SER A 394 -7.43 -10.51 37.75
CA SER A 394 -6.81 -9.18 37.99
C SER A 394 -5.43 -9.32 38.62
N PHE A 395 -4.63 -8.24 38.58
CA PHE A 395 -3.25 -8.22 39.07
C PHE A 395 -2.98 -6.94 39.89
N HIS A 396 -2.33 -7.07 41.06
CA HIS A 396 -2.08 -5.93 41.95
C HIS A 396 -0.89 -5.06 41.51
N ASN A 397 0.11 -5.62 40.82
CA ASN A 397 1.33 -4.92 40.37
C ASN A 397 1.18 -4.26 38.98
N LEU A 398 -0.02 -4.25 38.40
CA LEU A 398 -0.21 -3.85 37.01
C LEU A 398 -0.29 -2.33 36.80
N ARG A 399 0.64 -1.80 36.00
CA ARG A 399 0.65 -0.40 35.54
C ARG A 399 -0.26 -0.25 34.31
N LYS A 400 -1.56 0.00 34.53
CA LYS A 400 -2.61 0.04 33.48
C LYS A 400 -2.25 0.86 32.23
N HIS A 401 -1.63 2.04 32.39
CA HIS A 401 -1.21 2.93 31.30
C HIS A 401 0.20 2.63 30.73
N ALA A 402 0.74 1.43 31.00
CA ALA A 402 2.06 0.97 30.55
C ALA A 402 2.11 -0.55 30.32
N ASP A 403 0.95 -1.20 30.15
CA ASP A 403 0.81 -2.66 30.01
C ASP A 403 1.10 -3.14 28.58
N ILE A 404 2.34 -2.96 28.12
CA ILE A 404 2.76 -3.33 26.75
C ILE A 404 2.64 -4.84 26.44
N PHE A 405 2.41 -5.68 27.45
CA PHE A 405 2.22 -7.13 27.32
C PHE A 405 0.75 -7.58 27.44
N ASN A 406 -0.19 -6.63 27.61
CA ASN A 406 -1.63 -6.87 27.75
C ASN A 406 -1.95 -7.94 28.81
N HIS A 407 -1.46 -7.76 30.03
CA HIS A 407 -1.80 -8.56 31.20
C HIS A 407 -3.23 -8.32 31.68
N ALA A 408 -3.73 -7.07 31.62
CA ALA A 408 -5.13 -6.77 31.95
C ALA A 408 -6.11 -7.54 31.06
N ASN A 409 -5.75 -7.71 29.77
CA ASN A 409 -6.50 -8.47 28.78
C ASN A 409 -8.00 -8.08 28.73
N VAL A 410 -8.27 -6.77 28.81
CA VAL A 410 -9.62 -6.18 28.85
C VAL A 410 -10.50 -6.70 27.71
N GLN A 411 -9.94 -6.76 26.50
CA GLN A 411 -10.59 -7.32 25.30
C GLN A 411 -11.14 -8.75 25.51
N PHE A 412 -10.43 -9.58 26.27
CA PHE A 412 -10.85 -10.95 26.54
C PHE A 412 -11.88 -11.02 27.67
N TRP A 413 -11.62 -10.32 28.77
CA TRP A 413 -12.44 -10.41 29.99
C TRP A 413 -13.74 -9.58 29.91
N GLU A 414 -13.66 -8.28 29.61
CA GLU A 414 -14.84 -7.40 29.62
C GLU A 414 -15.69 -7.53 28.34
N TYR A 415 -15.15 -8.11 27.26
CA TYR A 415 -15.81 -8.16 25.95
C TYR A 415 -16.00 -9.61 25.43
N ALA A 416 -14.93 -10.38 25.22
CA ALA A 416 -15.05 -11.68 24.57
C ALA A 416 -15.75 -12.77 25.42
N GLN A 417 -15.46 -12.86 26.73
CA GLN A 417 -16.04 -13.91 27.61
C GLN A 417 -17.56 -13.78 27.79
N HIS A 418 -18.12 -12.58 27.66
CA HIS A 418 -19.57 -12.36 27.54
C HIS A 418 -20.16 -13.03 26.31
N GLY A 419 -19.51 -12.79 25.16
CA GLY A 419 -19.76 -13.47 23.91
C GLY A 419 -19.78 -14.99 24.07
N TYR A 420 -18.76 -15.49 24.75
CA TYR A 420 -18.54 -16.91 24.96
C TYR A 420 -19.63 -17.55 25.85
N ASP A 421 -19.91 -17.02 27.05
CA ASP A 421 -20.97 -17.54 27.95
C ASP A 421 -22.34 -17.59 27.25
N ALA A 422 -22.67 -16.54 26.49
CA ALA A 422 -23.93 -16.48 25.75
C ALA A 422 -24.02 -17.39 24.51
N VAL A 423 -22.92 -17.96 24.02
CA VAL A 423 -22.94 -19.09 23.07
C VAL A 423 -22.62 -20.42 23.75
N ASN A 424 -22.59 -20.46 25.09
CA ASN A 424 -22.30 -21.64 25.91
C ASN A 424 -20.92 -22.24 25.57
N PHE A 425 -19.94 -21.37 25.37
CA PHE A 425 -18.51 -21.64 25.26
C PHE A 425 -17.83 -20.93 26.44
N ILE A 426 -16.73 -21.45 26.96
CA ILE A 426 -15.91 -20.66 27.87
C ILE A 426 -14.44 -21.00 27.67
N SER A 427 -13.61 -19.97 27.63
CA SER A 427 -12.16 -20.13 27.58
C SER A 427 -11.64 -20.04 29.01
N CYS A 428 -11.54 -21.18 29.70
CA CYS A 428 -10.99 -21.19 31.07
C CYS A 428 -9.48 -20.99 31.01
N THR A 429 -8.98 -19.94 31.68
CA THR A 429 -7.55 -19.58 31.71
C THR A 429 -6.87 -19.93 33.03
N GLY A 430 -7.54 -20.69 33.89
CA GLY A 430 -6.90 -21.57 34.86
C GLY A 430 -6.88 -21.18 36.32
N THR A 431 -7.65 -20.17 36.70
CA THR A 431 -7.87 -19.87 38.11
C THR A 431 -9.11 -19.03 38.36
N ASN A 432 -9.47 -18.84 39.63
CA ASN A 432 -10.63 -18.06 40.07
C ASN A 432 -11.98 -18.62 39.55
N PHE A 433 -12.09 -19.95 39.54
CA PHE A 433 -13.28 -20.67 39.12
C PHE A 433 -13.78 -21.66 40.17
N LEU A 434 -15.10 -21.85 40.19
CA LEU A 434 -15.79 -22.93 40.89
C LEU A 434 -16.19 -24.02 39.89
N ILE A 435 -16.08 -25.29 40.26
CA ILE A 435 -16.50 -26.44 39.45
C ILE A 435 -17.21 -27.48 40.33
N ARG A 436 -18.34 -28.04 39.89
CA ARG A 436 -18.98 -29.16 40.59
C ARG A 436 -18.03 -30.35 40.62
N ALA A 437 -17.82 -30.97 41.78
CA ALA A 437 -16.87 -32.08 41.93
C ALA A 437 -17.21 -33.26 41.00
N ALA A 438 -18.50 -33.51 40.77
CA ALA A 438 -18.97 -34.52 39.81
C ALA A 438 -18.62 -34.18 38.35
N ALA A 439 -18.81 -32.92 37.93
CA ALA A 439 -18.43 -32.46 36.60
C ALA A 439 -16.91 -32.57 36.39
N PHE A 440 -16.13 -32.26 37.44
CA PHE A 440 -14.67 -32.39 37.40
C PHE A 440 -14.22 -33.86 37.28
N LYS A 441 -14.84 -34.79 38.05
CA LYS A 441 -14.57 -36.24 37.93
C LYS A 441 -14.92 -36.77 36.54
N GLN A 442 -16.05 -36.37 35.96
CA GLN A 442 -16.45 -36.76 34.61
C GLN A 442 -15.50 -36.27 33.52
N ALA A 443 -14.89 -35.09 33.68
CA ALA A 443 -13.85 -34.58 32.77
C ALA A 443 -12.49 -35.31 32.92
N GLY A 444 -12.35 -36.22 33.89
CA GLY A 444 -11.09 -36.91 34.20
C GLY A 444 -10.18 -36.11 35.15
N TRP A 445 -10.76 -35.26 35.99
CA TRP A 445 -10.08 -34.27 36.83
C TRP A 445 -9.28 -33.24 36.00
N SER A 446 -8.24 -32.62 36.58
CA SER A 446 -7.43 -31.60 35.89
C SER A 446 -6.62 -32.24 34.77
N PRO A 447 -6.73 -31.80 33.50
CA PRO A 447 -6.05 -32.46 32.39
C PRO A 447 -4.52 -32.49 32.52
N GLU A 448 -3.93 -33.67 32.36
CA GLU A 448 -2.48 -33.87 32.47
C GLU A 448 -1.77 -33.98 31.10
N PHE A 449 -2.49 -33.88 29.97
CA PHE A 449 -1.92 -34.06 28.62
C PHE A 449 -1.50 -32.77 27.88
N THR A 450 -1.72 -31.58 28.46
CA THR A 450 -1.40 -30.28 27.83
C THR A 450 -0.98 -29.24 28.88
N LEU A 451 -0.10 -28.31 28.50
CA LEU A 451 0.35 -27.12 29.26
C LEU A 451 -0.71 -26.00 29.38
N THR A 452 -1.90 -26.21 28.81
CA THR A 452 -3.10 -25.39 29.04
C THR A 452 -4.22 -26.30 29.47
N GLU A 453 -4.02 -26.91 30.63
CA GLU A 453 -4.93 -27.87 31.27
C GLU A 453 -6.35 -27.32 31.40
N ASP A 454 -6.48 -26.04 31.71
CA ASP A 454 -7.77 -25.41 32.03
C ASP A 454 -8.63 -25.16 30.78
N PHE A 455 -8.00 -24.76 29.68
CA PHE A 455 -8.67 -24.63 28.38
C PHE A 455 -9.15 -26.00 27.89
N ALA A 456 -8.35 -27.05 28.10
CA ALA A 456 -8.77 -28.43 27.84
C ALA A 456 -9.90 -28.90 28.77
N LEU A 457 -9.90 -28.50 30.05
CA LEU A 457 -10.97 -28.81 31.00
C LEU A 457 -12.31 -28.24 30.52
N GLY A 458 -12.33 -26.98 30.08
CA GLY A 458 -13.52 -26.36 29.48
C GLY A 458 -14.05 -27.13 28.27
N MET A 459 -13.16 -27.62 27.40
CA MET A 459 -13.54 -28.47 26.26
C MET A 459 -14.10 -29.83 26.68
N LEU A 460 -13.50 -30.49 27.68
CA LEU A 460 -13.93 -31.80 28.17
C LEU A 460 -15.29 -31.70 28.87
N LEU A 461 -15.50 -30.67 29.70
CA LEU A 461 -16.81 -30.34 30.26
C LEU A 461 -17.88 -30.21 29.15
N LYS A 462 -17.54 -29.50 28.05
CA LYS A 462 -18.45 -29.35 26.91
C LYS A 462 -18.72 -30.66 26.17
N MET A 463 -17.71 -31.52 26.00
CA MET A 463 -17.89 -32.88 25.46
C MET A 463 -18.79 -33.75 26.35
N HIS A 464 -18.86 -33.44 27.65
CA HIS A 464 -19.76 -34.03 28.62
C HIS A 464 -21.03 -33.18 28.85
N LYS A 465 -21.43 -32.31 27.91
CA LYS A 465 -22.67 -31.52 27.95
C LYS A 465 -22.85 -30.57 29.15
N TRP A 466 -21.83 -30.37 29.98
CA TRP A 466 -21.88 -29.38 31.07
C TRP A 466 -21.90 -27.95 30.51
N HIS A 467 -22.64 -27.08 31.17
CA HIS A 467 -22.63 -25.64 30.96
C HIS A 467 -21.58 -24.98 31.85
N CYS A 468 -20.98 -23.91 31.34
CA CYS A 468 -20.07 -23.07 32.10
C CYS A 468 -20.59 -21.64 32.08
N ARG A 469 -20.49 -20.91 33.19
CA ARG A 469 -20.96 -19.51 33.33
C ARG A 469 -19.81 -18.54 33.61
N TYR A 470 -20.01 -17.28 33.27
CA TYR A 470 -19.03 -16.21 33.49
C TYR A 470 -19.58 -15.10 34.40
N VAL A 471 -18.70 -14.50 35.22
CA VAL A 471 -19.01 -13.38 36.12
C VAL A 471 -18.22 -12.14 35.70
N GLU A 472 -18.89 -11.01 35.53
CA GLU A 472 -18.30 -9.73 35.12
C GLU A 472 -17.69 -8.96 36.31
N GLU A 473 -17.08 -9.67 37.25
CA GLU A 473 -16.52 -9.04 38.46
C GLU A 473 -15.16 -9.63 38.80
N TYR A 474 -14.16 -8.76 38.96
CA TYR A 474 -12.80 -9.11 39.36
C TYR A 474 -12.75 -9.55 40.84
N LEU A 475 -13.16 -10.78 41.11
CA LEU A 475 -13.34 -11.32 42.46
C LEU A 475 -12.06 -11.91 43.08
N ALA A 476 -10.92 -11.89 42.37
CA ALA A 476 -9.64 -12.28 42.94
C ALA A 476 -8.46 -11.59 42.23
N VAL A 477 -7.40 -11.34 42.99
CA VAL A 477 -6.22 -10.56 42.59
C VAL A 477 -4.96 -11.42 42.72
N GLY A 478 -4.15 -11.47 41.67
CA GLY A 478 -2.85 -12.17 41.66
C GLY A 478 -1.67 -11.26 41.32
N GLU A 479 -0.54 -11.88 40.95
CA GLU A 479 0.71 -11.19 40.58
C GLU A 479 1.06 -11.42 39.10
N ALA A 480 1.31 -10.33 38.36
CA ALA A 480 1.75 -10.38 36.96
C ALA A 480 3.28 -10.53 36.86
N PRO A 481 3.83 -11.19 35.82
CA PRO A 481 5.28 -11.31 35.66
C PRO A 481 5.90 -10.01 35.13
N ASP A 482 6.67 -9.29 35.94
CA ASP A 482 7.28 -8.02 35.52
C ASP A 482 8.52 -8.18 34.61
N GLU A 483 9.14 -9.36 34.52
CA GLU A 483 10.30 -9.57 33.64
C GLU A 483 9.87 -9.99 32.23
N VAL A 484 10.40 -9.32 31.20
CA VAL A 484 10.20 -9.65 29.77
C VAL A 484 10.42 -11.15 29.49
N ARG A 485 11.45 -11.74 30.10
CA ARG A 485 11.77 -13.15 29.94
C ARG A 485 10.70 -14.08 30.52
N ASN A 486 10.05 -13.69 31.63
CA ASN A 486 8.98 -14.45 32.26
C ASN A 486 7.65 -14.26 31.51
N CYS A 487 7.37 -13.04 31.02
CA CYS A 487 6.27 -12.76 30.07
C CYS A 487 6.34 -13.68 28.84
N PHE A 488 7.49 -13.70 28.16
CA PHE A 488 7.71 -14.54 26.98
C PHE A 488 7.61 -16.03 27.30
N GLN A 489 8.12 -16.49 28.46
CA GLN A 489 7.96 -17.88 28.87
C GLN A 489 6.50 -18.26 29.13
N GLN A 490 5.72 -17.40 29.80
CA GLN A 490 4.31 -17.63 30.09
C GLN A 490 3.49 -17.72 28.78
N ARG A 491 3.59 -16.70 27.92
CA ARG A 491 2.91 -16.67 26.61
C ARG A 491 3.35 -17.84 25.70
N SER A 492 4.62 -18.25 25.78
CA SER A 492 5.12 -19.45 25.07
C SER A 492 4.53 -20.76 25.62
N ARG A 493 4.28 -20.89 26.94
CA ARG A 493 3.60 -22.07 27.51
C ARG A 493 2.16 -22.16 27.01
N TRP A 494 1.43 -21.05 27.03
CA TRP A 494 0.04 -21.01 26.57
C TRP A 494 -0.11 -21.41 25.11
N CYS A 495 0.70 -20.82 24.21
CA CYS A 495 0.72 -21.19 22.80
C CYS A 495 1.01 -22.70 22.62
N LYS A 496 2.01 -23.26 23.32
CA LYS A 496 2.32 -24.69 23.19
C LYS A 496 1.19 -25.60 23.67
N GLY A 497 0.53 -25.26 24.77
CA GLY A 497 -0.58 -26.07 25.31
C GLY A 497 -1.75 -26.17 24.33
N HIS A 498 -2.09 -25.07 23.66
CA HIS A 498 -3.12 -25.06 22.62
C HIS A 498 -2.76 -25.99 21.45
N PHE A 499 -1.50 -25.98 20.99
CA PHE A 499 -1.01 -26.91 19.96
C PHE A 499 -0.97 -28.38 20.46
N GLN A 500 -0.61 -28.63 21.72
CA GLN A 500 -0.65 -29.97 22.31
C GLN A 500 -2.07 -30.55 22.29
N ILE A 501 -3.11 -29.73 22.49
CA ILE A 501 -4.51 -30.17 22.38
C ILE A 501 -4.81 -30.63 20.94
N MET A 502 -4.38 -29.87 19.93
CA MET A 502 -4.58 -30.21 18.50
C MET A 502 -3.88 -31.51 18.07
N PHE A 503 -2.72 -31.81 18.64
CA PHE A 503 -1.97 -33.05 18.36
C PHE A 503 -2.32 -34.21 19.31
N SER A 504 -3.22 -34.00 20.27
CA SER A 504 -3.70 -35.04 21.18
C SER A 504 -4.88 -35.83 20.61
N LYS A 505 -5.21 -36.96 21.24
CA LYS A 505 -6.47 -37.70 21.00
C LYS A 505 -7.74 -36.85 21.22
N TYR A 506 -7.63 -35.72 21.91
CA TYR A 506 -8.70 -34.77 22.18
C TYR A 506 -8.76 -33.61 21.17
N CYS A 507 -8.07 -33.69 20.03
CA CYS A 507 -8.13 -32.70 18.95
C CYS A 507 -9.59 -32.29 18.64
N PRO A 508 -9.98 -30.99 18.76
CA PRO A 508 -11.36 -30.55 18.67
C PRO A 508 -12.04 -30.96 17.36
N LEU A 509 -11.32 -30.84 16.24
CA LEU A 509 -11.80 -31.20 14.90
C LEU A 509 -12.25 -32.68 14.82
N ALA A 510 -11.52 -33.58 15.49
CA ALA A 510 -11.79 -35.01 15.50
C ALA A 510 -12.93 -35.44 16.44
N GLN A 511 -13.32 -34.61 17.42
CA GLN A 511 -14.33 -35.01 18.41
C GLN A 511 -15.73 -35.08 17.79
N ARG A 512 -16.41 -36.22 17.91
CA ARG A 512 -17.83 -36.36 17.49
C ARG A 512 -18.82 -35.72 18.47
N LYS A 513 -18.42 -35.53 19.74
CA LYS A 513 -19.26 -34.93 20.80
C LYS A 513 -19.37 -33.39 20.73
N LEU A 514 -18.59 -32.72 19.86
CA LEU A 514 -18.63 -31.27 19.68
C LEU A 514 -19.38 -30.90 18.39
N SER A 515 -20.26 -29.90 18.45
CA SER A 515 -20.89 -29.31 17.26
C SER A 515 -19.86 -28.59 16.38
N LEU A 516 -20.14 -28.41 15.09
CA LEU A 516 -19.23 -27.73 14.16
C LEU A 516 -18.82 -26.33 14.67
N PHE A 517 -19.77 -25.56 15.20
CA PHE A 517 -19.50 -24.27 15.81
C PHE A 517 -18.52 -24.37 17.00
N MET A 518 -18.74 -25.32 17.92
CA MET A 518 -17.84 -25.54 19.05
C MET A 518 -16.43 -25.99 18.61
N LYS A 519 -16.33 -26.80 17.54
CA LYS A 519 -15.02 -27.15 16.96
C LYS A 519 -14.24 -25.91 16.51
N ILE A 520 -14.92 -24.98 15.84
CA ILE A 520 -14.32 -23.72 15.40
C ILE A 520 -13.89 -22.87 16.62
N MET A 521 -14.76 -22.73 17.63
CA MET A 521 -14.43 -22.00 18.87
C MET A 521 -13.21 -22.58 19.59
N TYR A 522 -13.13 -23.90 19.83
CA TYR A 522 -11.95 -24.49 20.48
C TYR A 522 -10.68 -24.48 19.61
N CYS A 523 -10.80 -24.37 18.28
CA CYS A 523 -9.65 -24.16 17.39
C CYS A 523 -9.21 -22.68 17.29
N SER A 524 -10.06 -21.72 17.65
CA SER A 524 -9.78 -20.28 17.51
C SER A 524 -8.54 -19.81 18.28
N GLY A 525 -8.28 -20.37 19.47
CA GLY A 525 -7.09 -20.04 20.27
C GLY A 525 -5.79 -20.47 19.58
N VAL A 526 -5.79 -21.60 18.87
CA VAL A 526 -4.62 -22.04 18.07
C VAL A 526 -4.45 -21.12 16.86
N TRP A 527 -5.57 -20.80 16.19
CA TRP A 527 -5.58 -19.92 15.04
C TRP A 527 -5.03 -18.52 15.37
N SER A 528 -5.38 -17.93 16.51
CA SER A 528 -4.86 -16.61 16.90
C SER A 528 -3.33 -16.60 17.06
N TYR A 529 -2.74 -17.65 17.63
CA TYR A 529 -1.27 -17.79 17.70
C TYR A 529 -0.62 -18.00 16.32
N VAL A 530 -1.26 -18.75 15.42
CA VAL A 530 -0.77 -18.93 14.03
C VAL A 530 -0.80 -17.61 13.27
N VAL A 531 -1.92 -16.88 13.34
CA VAL A 531 -2.04 -15.58 12.69
C VAL A 531 -1.03 -14.59 13.28
N GLY A 532 -0.94 -14.46 14.60
CA GLY A 532 0.03 -13.56 15.25
C GLY A 532 1.50 -13.92 14.96
N ALA A 533 1.83 -15.20 14.79
CA ALA A 533 3.17 -15.64 14.40
C ALA A 533 3.53 -15.30 12.94
N LEU A 534 2.54 -15.19 12.05
CA LEU A 534 2.74 -14.99 10.62
C LEU A 534 2.50 -13.55 10.17
N THR A 535 1.39 -12.92 10.55
CA THR A 535 1.01 -11.60 10.02
C THR A 535 1.92 -10.48 10.52
N ALA A 536 2.28 -10.45 11.81
CA ALA A 536 3.13 -9.40 12.39
C ALA A 536 4.50 -9.24 11.68
N PRO A 537 5.33 -10.30 11.49
CA PRO A 537 6.58 -10.15 10.74
C PRO A 537 6.36 -9.81 9.27
N LEU A 538 5.25 -10.25 8.66
CA LEU A 538 4.94 -9.95 7.25
C LEU A 538 4.51 -8.50 7.06
N TYR A 539 3.75 -7.91 7.99
CA TYR A 539 3.44 -6.47 8.00
C TYR A 539 4.68 -5.60 8.27
N ILE A 540 5.71 -6.11 8.94
CA ILE A 540 7.03 -5.45 9.01
C ILE A 540 7.76 -5.54 7.66
N ILE A 541 7.69 -6.68 6.96
CA ILE A 541 8.40 -6.93 5.70
C ILE A 541 7.79 -6.20 4.49
N ILE A 542 6.46 -6.07 4.39
CA ILE A 542 5.77 -5.42 3.26
C ILE A 542 6.28 -3.99 2.96
N PRO A 543 6.34 -3.04 3.91
CA PRO A 543 6.86 -1.70 3.64
C PRO A 543 8.37 -1.70 3.35
N LEU A 544 9.13 -2.67 3.88
CA LEU A 544 10.54 -2.86 3.52
C LEU A 544 10.66 -3.27 2.04
N LEU A 545 9.88 -4.25 1.57
CA LEU A 545 9.86 -4.64 0.14
C LEU A 545 9.42 -3.48 -0.76
N THR A 546 8.51 -2.63 -0.30
CA THR A 546 8.17 -1.39 -1.01
C THR A 546 9.38 -0.45 -1.11
N ILE A 547 10.05 -0.11 -0.01
CA ILE A 547 11.14 0.88 -0.02
C ILE A 547 12.44 0.33 -0.64
N TRP A 548 12.71 -0.97 -0.55
CA TRP A 548 13.96 -1.62 -1.00
C TRP A 548 13.86 -2.41 -2.30
N ALA A 549 12.67 -2.84 -2.73
CA ALA A 549 12.46 -3.48 -4.03
C ALA A 549 11.44 -2.75 -4.94
N GLY A 550 10.79 -1.68 -4.46
CA GLY A 550 9.76 -0.96 -5.23
C GLY A 550 8.52 -1.82 -5.49
N MET A 551 8.30 -2.86 -4.67
CA MET A 551 7.22 -3.84 -4.83
C MET A 551 6.03 -3.45 -3.97
N PHE A 552 4.95 -3.01 -4.60
CA PHE A 552 3.71 -2.62 -3.92
C PHE A 552 2.72 -3.79 -3.95
N PRO A 553 2.09 -4.15 -2.81
CA PRO A 553 1.22 -5.33 -2.72
C PRO A 553 -0.13 -5.16 -3.44
N ILE A 554 -0.48 -3.94 -3.84
CA ILE A 554 -1.76 -3.56 -4.46
C ILE A 554 -1.51 -2.58 -5.62
N VAL A 555 -2.37 -2.60 -6.64
CA VAL A 555 -2.56 -1.46 -7.56
C VAL A 555 -3.39 -0.39 -6.83
N VAL A 556 -2.85 0.83 -6.71
CA VAL A 556 -3.54 1.94 -6.03
C VAL A 556 -4.48 2.63 -7.02
N SER A 557 -5.78 2.54 -6.73
CA SER A 557 -6.84 3.12 -7.55
C SER A 557 -7.92 3.73 -6.66
N TRP A 558 -8.85 4.47 -7.25
CA TRP A 558 -10.04 4.95 -6.54
C TRP A 558 -10.80 3.81 -5.81
N TRP A 559 -10.94 2.65 -6.46
CA TRP A 559 -11.55 1.47 -5.82
C TRP A 559 -10.76 1.01 -4.59
N ALA A 560 -9.42 0.99 -4.68
CA ALA A 560 -8.57 0.66 -3.53
C ALA A 560 -8.74 1.68 -2.39
N ALA A 561 -8.84 2.98 -2.71
CA ALA A 561 -9.06 4.05 -1.73
C ALA A 561 -10.38 3.87 -0.96
N VAL A 562 -11.49 3.66 -1.67
CA VAL A 562 -12.81 3.39 -1.04
C VAL A 562 -12.75 2.12 -0.19
N ALA A 563 -12.28 1.01 -0.76
CA ALA A 563 -12.29 -0.30 -0.12
C ALA A 563 -11.42 -0.35 1.15
N LEU A 564 -10.19 0.17 1.08
CA LEU A 564 -9.30 0.25 2.24
C LEU A 564 -9.83 1.19 3.32
N THR A 565 -10.45 2.32 2.94
CA THR A 565 -11.02 3.26 3.92
C THR A 565 -12.17 2.62 4.69
N VAL A 566 -13.13 2.01 3.99
CA VAL A 566 -14.29 1.36 4.62
C VAL A 566 -13.86 0.13 5.44
N TYR A 567 -12.92 -0.66 4.94
CA TYR A 567 -12.36 -1.81 5.68
C TYR A 567 -11.59 -1.39 6.94
N MET A 568 -10.64 -0.46 6.83
CA MET A 568 -9.87 0.02 7.99
C MET A 568 -10.78 0.69 9.01
N ALA A 569 -11.71 1.56 8.59
CA ALA A 569 -12.62 2.24 9.51
C ALA A 569 -13.53 1.25 10.26
N SER A 570 -14.10 0.26 9.57
CA SER A 570 -14.92 -0.78 10.22
C SER A 570 -14.09 -1.71 11.11
N GLN A 571 -12.84 -2.02 10.73
CA GLN A 571 -11.92 -2.80 11.56
C GLN A 571 -11.55 -2.03 12.84
N THR A 572 -11.21 -0.74 12.74
CA THR A 572 -10.95 0.13 13.89
C THR A 572 -12.19 0.26 14.79
N LEU A 573 -13.39 0.33 14.20
CA LEU A 573 -14.65 0.38 14.95
C LEU A 573 -14.93 -0.91 15.73
N VAL A 574 -14.64 -2.10 15.16
CA VAL A 574 -14.77 -3.38 15.88
C VAL A 574 -13.70 -3.52 16.96
N LEU A 575 -12.42 -3.25 16.64
CA LEU A 575 -11.30 -3.44 17.57
C LEU A 575 -11.32 -2.47 18.76
N ASN A 576 -11.94 -1.29 18.59
CA ASN A 576 -12.15 -0.30 19.65
C ASN A 576 -13.62 -0.18 20.05
N TYR A 577 -14.46 -1.17 19.71
CA TYR A 577 -15.83 -1.23 20.22
C TYR A 577 -15.77 -1.41 21.74
N SER A 578 -16.05 -0.33 22.46
CA SER A 578 -15.92 -0.24 23.91
C SER A 578 -17.23 0.25 24.53
N ARG A 579 -17.58 -0.31 25.70
CA ARG A 579 -18.67 0.19 26.54
C ARG A 579 -18.23 1.41 27.37
N LYS A 580 -16.92 1.65 27.53
CA LYS A 580 -16.35 2.75 28.35
C LYS A 580 -15.14 3.38 27.66
N LEU A 581 -15.10 4.71 27.52
CA LEU A 581 -14.00 5.39 26.81
C LEU A 581 -12.60 5.09 27.39
N ARG A 582 -12.50 4.86 28.70
CA ARG A 582 -11.25 4.51 29.39
C ARG A 582 -10.61 3.18 28.92
N ASP A 583 -11.40 2.27 28.32
CA ASP A 583 -10.93 0.94 27.94
C ASP A 583 -10.20 0.94 26.57
N ILE A 584 -10.29 2.03 25.79
CA ILE A 584 -9.70 2.14 24.45
C ILE A 584 -8.16 2.01 24.47
N GLU A 585 -7.49 2.58 25.49
CA GLU A 585 -6.03 2.43 25.67
C GLU A 585 -5.63 0.97 26.01
N PRO A 586 -6.28 0.27 26.97
CA PRO A 586 -6.16 -1.18 27.15
C PRO A 586 -6.43 -2.03 25.88
N LEU A 587 -7.42 -1.68 25.06
CA LEU A 587 -7.69 -2.38 23.79
C LEU A 587 -6.53 -2.19 22.79
N TRP A 588 -5.94 -0.99 22.72
CA TRP A 588 -4.74 -0.75 21.92
C TRP A 588 -3.52 -1.57 22.39
N PHE A 589 -3.32 -1.73 23.71
CA PHE A 589 -2.25 -2.57 24.24
C PHE A 589 -2.36 -4.04 23.79
N ALA A 590 -3.56 -4.57 23.48
CA ALA A 590 -3.70 -5.89 22.89
C ALA A 590 -3.05 -6.00 21.50
N SER A 591 -3.15 -4.95 20.67
CA SER A 591 -2.45 -4.86 19.38
C SER A 591 -0.94 -4.78 19.56
N ILE A 592 -0.46 -3.97 20.52
CA ILE A 592 0.96 -3.84 20.84
C ILE A 592 1.55 -5.18 21.33
N ALA A 593 0.88 -5.85 22.26
CA ALA A 593 1.31 -7.14 22.80
C ALA A 593 1.42 -8.22 21.70
N ASN A 594 0.47 -8.30 20.77
CA ASN A 594 0.55 -9.23 19.64
C ASN A 594 1.78 -8.97 18.74
N ASN A 595 2.09 -7.69 18.48
CA ASN A 595 3.28 -7.29 17.71
C ASN A 595 4.60 -7.38 18.51
N ILE A 596 4.54 -7.55 19.83
CA ILE A 596 5.70 -7.86 20.68
C ILE A 596 5.91 -9.37 20.81
N LEU A 597 4.84 -10.18 20.78
CA LEU A 597 4.90 -11.62 21.06
C LEU A 597 5.10 -12.51 19.83
N TRP A 598 5.03 -11.99 18.60
CA TRP A 598 5.10 -12.79 17.36
C TRP A 598 6.28 -13.76 17.32
N TRP A 599 7.50 -13.33 17.69
CA TRP A 599 8.68 -14.20 17.67
C TRP A 599 8.60 -15.31 18.72
N THR A 600 8.01 -15.01 19.87
CA THR A 600 7.71 -15.99 20.91
C THR A 600 6.69 -17.03 20.42
N PHE A 601 5.68 -16.61 19.65
CA PHE A 601 4.72 -17.51 19.01
C PHE A 601 5.35 -18.34 17.88
N VAL A 602 6.14 -17.76 16.98
CA VAL A 602 6.90 -18.50 15.94
C VAL A 602 7.73 -19.63 16.56
N LYS A 603 8.53 -19.32 17.59
CA LYS A 603 9.35 -20.32 18.31
C LYS A 603 8.50 -21.37 19.04
N ALA A 604 7.29 -21.03 19.50
CA ALA A 604 6.39 -21.96 20.17
C ALA A 604 5.70 -22.92 19.18
N CYS A 605 5.12 -22.37 18.12
CA CYS A 605 4.46 -23.12 17.03
C CYS A 605 5.44 -24.09 16.37
N ALA A 606 6.61 -23.62 15.93
CA ALA A 606 7.60 -24.46 15.27
C ALA A 606 8.04 -25.64 16.16
N ARG A 607 8.34 -25.39 17.45
CA ARG A 607 8.75 -26.44 18.39
C ARG A 607 7.65 -27.47 18.67
N THR A 608 6.38 -27.07 18.70
CA THR A 608 5.27 -28.02 18.90
C THR A 608 4.95 -28.81 17.64
N VAL A 609 5.06 -28.21 16.45
CA VAL A 609 4.95 -28.94 15.18
C VAL A 609 6.06 -29.99 15.08
N TYR A 610 7.33 -29.64 15.31
CA TYR A 610 8.44 -30.59 15.28
C TYR A 610 8.31 -31.73 16.32
N ALA A 611 7.78 -31.43 17.50
CA ALA A 611 7.50 -32.46 18.51
C ALA A 611 6.32 -33.37 18.11
N GLY A 612 5.25 -32.79 17.55
CA GLY A 612 4.07 -33.53 17.09
C GLY A 612 4.36 -34.51 15.95
N ILE A 613 5.36 -34.22 15.11
CA ILE A 613 5.85 -35.13 14.06
C ILE A 613 7.04 -36.01 14.50
N GLY A 614 7.32 -36.09 15.81
CA GLY A 614 8.30 -37.03 16.37
C GLY A 614 9.78 -36.65 16.24
N LEU A 615 10.11 -35.44 15.75
CA LEU A 615 11.51 -35.05 15.49
C LEU A 615 12.24 -34.48 16.73
N LYS A 616 11.55 -34.17 17.84
CA LYS A 616 12.19 -33.62 19.05
C LYS A 616 11.34 -33.73 20.32
N GLU A 617 11.96 -34.11 21.44
CA GLU A 617 11.29 -34.10 22.76
C GLU A 617 11.05 -32.69 23.32
N MET A 618 9.93 -32.52 24.03
CA MET A 618 9.54 -31.26 24.67
C MET A 618 10.06 -31.17 26.12
N ASN A 619 11.24 -30.57 26.31
CA ASN A 619 11.76 -30.30 27.64
C ASN A 619 11.04 -29.13 28.34
N PHE A 620 10.53 -29.40 29.55
CA PHE A 620 9.84 -28.42 30.41
C PHE A 620 10.83 -27.67 31.33
N LYS A 621 10.61 -26.35 31.50
CA LYS A 621 11.29 -25.52 32.52
C LYS A 621 10.23 -24.68 33.25
N THR A 622 10.26 -24.71 34.59
CA THR A 622 9.39 -23.90 35.44
C THR A 622 9.74 -22.42 35.33
N THR A 623 8.73 -21.54 35.22
CA THR A 623 8.90 -20.11 35.50
C THR A 623 9.32 -19.93 36.96
N ILE A 624 10.25 -19.00 37.23
CA ILE A 624 10.64 -18.63 38.59
C ILE A 624 9.70 -17.50 39.03
N LYS A 625 9.04 -17.63 40.18
CA LYS A 625 8.33 -16.53 40.86
C LYS A 625 9.24 -15.99 41.97
N GLY A 626 9.28 -14.67 42.15
CA GLY A 626 10.18 -13.97 43.07
C GLY A 626 11.40 -13.32 42.39
N ALA A 627 11.93 -12.26 43.02
CA ALA A 627 12.97 -11.40 42.48
C ALA A 627 14.34 -12.10 42.36
N ALA A 628 14.65 -12.67 41.20
CA ALA A 628 15.84 -13.49 40.97
C ALA A 628 16.78 -12.89 39.90
N ARG A 629 17.61 -11.92 40.34
CA ARG A 629 18.80 -11.37 39.65
C ARG A 629 18.63 -10.97 38.18
N ILE A 630 18.31 -9.70 38.00
CA ILE A 630 18.72 -8.87 36.86
C ILE A 630 20.20 -9.20 36.51
N GLY A 631 20.46 -9.71 35.31
CA GLY A 631 21.84 -9.96 34.86
C GLY A 631 22.02 -10.99 33.75
N GLN A 632 21.23 -12.08 33.70
CA GLN A 632 21.38 -13.13 32.67
C GLN A 632 20.46 -12.94 31.45
N ILE A 633 20.67 -11.80 30.79
CA ILE A 633 20.60 -11.58 29.33
C ILE A 633 19.30 -12.04 28.61
N ALA A 634 18.37 -11.10 28.44
CA ALA A 634 17.20 -11.24 27.56
C ALA A 634 17.51 -11.17 26.04
N MET A 635 18.75 -10.85 25.66
CA MET A 635 19.16 -10.59 24.25
C MET A 635 18.83 -11.73 23.28
N GLY A 636 18.89 -12.99 23.73
CA GLY A 636 18.57 -14.16 22.89
C GLY A 636 17.11 -14.23 22.44
N ASP A 637 16.18 -13.56 23.13
CA ASP A 637 14.80 -13.41 22.68
C ASP A 637 14.52 -12.04 22.05
N LEU A 638 15.30 -11.00 22.39
CA LEU A 638 15.05 -9.61 21.99
C LEU A 638 15.72 -9.19 20.66
N TRP A 639 16.79 -9.87 20.23
CA TRP A 639 17.61 -9.45 19.08
C TRP A 639 16.82 -9.19 17.79
N VAL A 640 15.73 -9.95 17.55
CA VAL A 640 14.92 -9.79 16.34
C VAL A 640 14.09 -8.50 16.35
N HIS A 641 13.69 -8.01 17.52
CA HIS A 641 12.98 -6.74 17.69
C HIS A 641 13.95 -5.56 17.55
N VAL A 642 15.18 -5.71 18.06
CA VAL A 642 16.27 -4.73 17.82
C VAL A 642 16.62 -4.68 16.33
N LEU A 643 16.76 -5.83 15.67
CA LEU A 643 17.00 -5.90 14.23
C LEU A 643 15.86 -5.28 13.43
N SER A 644 14.59 -5.58 13.76
CA SER A 644 13.44 -4.98 13.06
C SER A 644 13.39 -3.47 13.28
N PHE A 645 13.68 -2.98 14.50
CA PHE A 645 13.75 -1.55 14.78
C PHE A 645 14.83 -0.85 13.94
N VAL A 646 16.07 -1.38 13.93
CA VAL A 646 17.17 -0.82 13.13
C VAL A 646 16.84 -0.85 11.63
N LEU A 647 16.32 -1.96 11.11
CA LEU A 647 15.92 -2.06 9.70
C LEU A 647 14.82 -1.04 9.35
N LEU A 648 13.81 -0.88 10.20
CA LEU A 648 12.73 0.09 10.00
C LEU A 648 13.24 1.54 10.07
N VAL A 649 14.13 1.89 11.01
CA VAL A 649 14.73 3.24 11.11
C VAL A 649 15.58 3.57 9.87
N VAL A 650 16.45 2.64 9.43
CA VAL A 650 17.25 2.84 8.20
C VAL A 650 16.33 2.98 6.98
N SER A 651 15.27 2.18 6.91
CA SER A 651 14.29 2.22 5.82
C SER A 651 13.44 3.49 5.81
N LEU A 652 13.15 4.05 6.99
CA LEU A 652 12.48 5.35 7.11
C LEU A 652 13.37 6.45 6.50
N GLY A 653 14.65 6.47 6.84
CA GLY A 653 15.63 7.41 6.25
C GLY A 653 15.75 7.27 4.73
N VAL A 654 15.84 6.04 4.22
CA VAL A 654 15.87 5.76 2.77
C VAL A 654 14.54 6.16 2.09
N GLY A 655 13.40 5.90 2.73
CA GLY A 655 12.08 6.28 2.22
C GLY A 655 11.91 7.80 2.11
N VAL A 656 12.26 8.54 3.16
CA VAL A 656 12.24 10.01 3.17
C VAL A 656 13.22 10.58 2.13
N HIS A 657 14.44 10.05 2.04
CA HIS A 657 15.39 10.46 1.01
C HIS A 657 14.87 10.24 -0.42
N LYS A 658 14.17 9.11 -0.67
CA LYS A 658 13.52 8.82 -1.96
C LYS A 658 12.30 9.70 -2.23
N LEU A 659 11.56 10.15 -1.21
CA LEU A 659 10.47 11.10 -1.38
C LEU A 659 10.97 12.51 -1.73
N ILE A 660 12.14 12.91 -1.22
CA ILE A 660 12.72 14.24 -1.47
C ILE A 660 13.47 14.29 -2.81
N ASN A 661 14.28 13.28 -3.12
CA ASN A 661 15.22 13.30 -4.25
C ASN A 661 14.85 12.33 -5.39
N GLY A 662 13.80 11.51 -5.22
CA GLY A 662 13.39 10.53 -6.22
C GLY A 662 12.54 11.14 -7.33
N PRO A 663 12.67 10.66 -8.59
CA PRO A 663 11.79 11.10 -9.66
C PRO A 663 10.34 10.66 -9.37
N THR A 664 9.41 11.56 -9.66
CA THR A 664 8.00 11.64 -9.23
C THR A 664 7.17 10.32 -9.23
N VAL A 665 7.29 9.52 -8.17
CA VAL A 665 6.26 8.57 -7.71
C VAL A 665 6.08 8.70 -6.19
N ILE A 666 5.36 9.74 -5.79
CA ILE A 666 5.21 10.16 -4.39
C ILE A 666 4.25 9.24 -3.61
N THR A 667 3.35 8.54 -4.31
CA THR A 667 2.03 8.13 -3.80
C THR A 667 2.11 6.92 -2.85
N THR A 668 2.52 5.79 -3.39
CA THR A 668 2.67 4.51 -2.70
C THR A 668 3.87 4.51 -1.75
N LEU A 669 4.94 5.22 -2.11
CA LEU A 669 6.12 5.39 -1.27
C LEU A 669 5.78 6.17 0.02
N ALA A 670 4.98 7.24 -0.06
CA ALA A 670 4.56 8.00 1.12
C ALA A 670 3.68 7.16 2.06
N ILE A 671 2.75 6.38 1.51
CA ILE A 671 1.91 5.46 2.29
C ILE A 671 2.79 4.44 3.04
N SER A 672 3.79 3.83 2.38
CA SER A 672 4.69 2.88 3.03
C SER A 672 5.63 3.53 4.06
N VAL A 673 6.05 4.79 3.87
CA VAL A 673 6.77 5.56 4.90
C VAL A 673 5.93 5.73 6.16
N VAL A 674 4.64 6.05 6.03
CA VAL A 674 3.72 6.14 7.19
C VAL A 674 3.52 4.78 7.85
N TRP A 675 3.42 3.69 7.09
CA TRP A 675 3.39 2.33 7.65
C TRP A 675 4.66 1.93 8.40
N ILE A 676 5.84 2.42 8.02
CA ILE A 676 7.07 2.23 8.82
C ILE A 676 6.98 2.94 10.16
N VAL A 677 6.45 4.18 10.20
CA VAL A 677 6.24 4.89 11.48
C VAL A 677 5.31 4.09 12.39
N TYR A 678 4.23 3.51 11.87
CA TYR A 678 3.35 2.62 12.63
C TYR A 678 4.09 1.34 13.10
N ALA A 679 4.85 0.68 12.23
CA ALA A 679 5.58 -0.55 12.54
C ALA A 679 6.74 -0.37 13.54
N LEU A 680 7.27 0.84 13.69
CA LEU A 680 8.30 1.18 14.68
C LEU A 680 7.78 1.17 16.13
N ILE A 681 6.46 1.35 16.34
CA ILE A 681 5.87 1.56 17.67
C ILE A 681 6.07 0.35 18.60
N PRO A 682 5.69 -0.91 18.25
CA PRO A 682 5.85 -2.04 19.16
C PRO A 682 7.30 -2.36 19.56
N PRO A 683 8.30 -2.40 18.65
CA PRO A 683 9.67 -2.65 19.06
C PRO A 683 10.29 -1.48 19.82
N PHE A 684 9.92 -0.21 19.53
CA PHE A 684 10.34 0.95 20.33
C PHE A 684 9.92 0.80 21.80
N LEU A 685 8.63 0.53 22.06
CA LEU A 685 8.09 0.38 23.42
C LEU A 685 8.74 -0.80 24.16
N LEU A 686 8.99 -1.92 23.48
CA LEU A 686 9.67 -3.08 24.05
C LEU A 686 11.14 -2.80 24.42
N ILE A 687 11.86 -2.07 23.56
CA ILE A 687 13.25 -1.65 23.81
C ILE A 687 13.26 -0.68 25.01
N TRP A 688 12.37 0.32 25.04
CA TRP A 688 12.25 1.28 26.16
C TRP A 688 11.99 0.57 27.50
N TYR A 689 11.01 -0.33 27.54
CA TYR A 689 10.66 -1.14 28.72
C TYR A 689 11.83 -2.00 29.22
N THR A 690 12.70 -2.44 28.31
CA THR A 690 13.81 -3.34 28.64
C THR A 690 15.07 -2.61 29.09
N PHE A 691 15.39 -1.46 28.48
CA PHE A 691 16.70 -0.81 28.65
C PHE A 691 16.67 0.56 29.35
N ILE A 692 15.55 1.27 29.34
CA ILE A 692 15.49 2.66 29.84
C ILE A 692 14.68 2.73 31.14
N GLY A 693 13.49 2.14 31.19
CA GLY A 693 12.72 2.11 32.43
C GLY A 693 11.24 1.82 32.26
N ARG A 694 10.59 1.55 33.39
CA ARG A 694 9.16 1.17 33.48
C ARG A 694 8.32 2.19 34.24
N GLY A 695 8.91 3.34 34.58
CA GLY A 695 8.32 4.43 35.36
C GLY A 695 7.41 5.37 34.56
N GLY A 696 7.23 6.60 35.06
CA GLY A 696 6.41 7.63 34.41
C GLY A 696 6.83 7.95 32.97
N THR A 697 8.13 7.81 32.65
CA THR A 697 8.66 7.97 31.29
C THR A 697 8.06 6.98 30.28
N LEU A 698 7.86 5.72 30.67
CA LEU A 698 7.21 4.72 29.83
C LEU A 698 5.71 5.05 29.63
N LYS A 699 5.01 5.51 30.68
CA LYS A 699 3.61 5.97 30.58
C LYS A 699 3.47 7.13 29.60
N PHE A 700 4.39 8.10 29.64
CA PHE A 700 4.45 9.20 28.67
C PHE A 700 4.62 8.65 27.24
N TRP A 701 5.62 7.80 26.99
CA TRP A 701 5.84 7.24 25.66
C TRP A 701 4.70 6.34 25.17
N CYS A 702 4.03 5.58 26.03
CA CYS A 702 2.82 4.83 25.66
C CYS A 702 1.72 5.76 25.15
N ARG A 703 1.47 6.89 25.81
CA ARG A 703 0.49 7.90 25.36
C ARG A 703 0.89 8.56 24.04
N VAL A 704 2.16 8.93 23.86
CA VAL A 704 2.65 9.51 22.59
C VAL A 704 2.52 8.50 21.45
N MET A 705 2.91 7.23 21.68
CA MET A 705 2.80 6.16 20.69
C MET A 705 1.35 5.77 20.36
N PHE A 706 0.45 5.82 21.36
CA PHE A 706 -0.99 5.65 21.16
C PHE A 706 -1.51 6.69 20.16
N LEU A 707 -1.31 7.98 20.44
CA LEU A 707 -1.73 9.08 19.56
C LEU A 707 -1.09 8.98 18.16
N LEU A 708 0.21 8.66 18.10
CA LEU A 708 0.94 8.48 16.84
C LEU A 708 0.36 7.34 15.99
N SER A 709 -0.10 6.25 16.59
CA SER A 709 -0.65 5.11 15.85
C SER A 709 -1.96 5.47 15.11
N TYR A 710 -2.84 6.25 15.73
CA TYR A 710 -4.06 6.75 15.10
C TYR A 710 -3.76 7.85 14.08
N ALA A 711 -2.86 8.78 14.39
CA ALA A 711 -2.43 9.82 13.46
C ALA A 711 -1.80 9.23 12.18
N ALA A 712 -0.98 8.20 12.31
CA ALA A 712 -0.41 7.47 11.17
C ALA A 712 -1.49 6.77 10.33
N THR A 713 -2.47 6.11 10.97
CA THR A 713 -3.59 5.48 10.26
C THR A 713 -4.41 6.49 9.45
N ILE A 714 -4.76 7.63 10.07
CA ILE A 714 -5.50 8.70 9.41
C ILE A 714 -4.69 9.30 8.27
N LEU A 715 -3.40 9.59 8.48
CA LEU A 715 -2.53 10.14 7.43
C LEU A 715 -2.36 9.17 6.26
N ALA A 716 -2.22 7.87 6.50
CA ALA A 716 -2.14 6.86 5.43
C ALA A 716 -3.41 6.84 4.58
N LEU A 717 -4.60 6.96 5.18
CA LEU A 717 -5.86 7.08 4.47
C LEU A 717 -5.96 8.40 3.68
N LEU A 718 -5.59 9.53 4.27
CA LEU A 718 -5.58 10.83 3.58
C LEU A 718 -4.62 10.82 2.36
N LEU A 719 -3.43 10.23 2.48
CA LEU A 719 -2.49 10.07 1.37
C LEU A 719 -3.04 9.15 0.27
N LEU A 720 -3.75 8.08 0.64
CA LEU A 720 -4.39 7.18 -0.33
C LEU A 720 -5.45 7.91 -1.18
N TRP A 721 -6.19 8.85 -0.58
CA TRP A 721 -7.17 9.68 -1.30
C TRP A 721 -6.53 10.85 -2.06
N ALA A 722 -5.51 11.50 -1.51
CA ALA A 722 -4.90 12.69 -2.09
C ALA A 722 -4.02 12.38 -3.32
N VAL A 723 -3.53 11.15 -3.46
CA VAL A 723 -2.43 10.85 -4.41
C VAL A 723 -2.63 9.57 -5.25
N TYR A 724 -3.81 8.93 -5.29
CA TYR A 724 -4.01 7.84 -6.26
C TYR A 724 -3.90 8.36 -7.71
N PRO A 725 -3.25 7.64 -8.65
CA PRO A 725 -3.12 8.12 -10.02
C PRO A 725 -4.48 8.28 -10.69
N GLN A 726 -4.71 9.43 -11.33
CA GLN A 726 -5.87 9.59 -12.21
C GLN A 726 -5.60 8.79 -13.50
N ASP A 727 -6.51 7.88 -13.85
CA ASP A 727 -6.52 7.25 -15.16
C ASP A 727 -7.13 8.22 -16.19
N TYR A 728 -6.46 8.35 -17.35
CA TYR A 728 -6.98 9.14 -18.45
C TYR A 728 -7.80 8.25 -19.39
N ASN A 729 -8.93 8.77 -19.87
CA ASN A 729 -9.67 8.14 -20.94
C ASN A 729 -8.93 8.35 -22.29
N TYR A 730 -7.98 7.47 -22.60
CA TYR A 730 -7.17 7.56 -23.82
C TYR A 730 -8.01 7.54 -25.10
N GLY A 731 -9.12 6.78 -25.13
CA GLY A 731 -10.06 6.78 -26.26
C GLY A 731 -10.72 8.14 -26.48
N GLN A 732 -11.17 8.82 -25.41
CA GLN A 732 -11.72 10.17 -25.51
C GLN A 732 -10.65 11.20 -25.89
N ALA A 733 -9.42 11.04 -25.42
CA ALA A 733 -8.29 11.91 -25.79
C ALA A 733 -7.94 11.75 -27.28
N ALA A 734 -7.89 10.53 -27.79
CA ALA A 734 -7.69 10.25 -29.22
C ALA A 734 -8.82 10.82 -30.08
N GLY A 735 -10.09 10.64 -29.66
CA GLY A 735 -11.26 11.21 -30.37
C GLY A 735 -11.25 12.74 -30.40
N LYS A 736 -10.89 13.41 -29.29
CA LYS A 736 -10.67 14.86 -29.28
C LYS A 736 -9.49 15.26 -30.17
N GLY A 737 -8.40 14.49 -30.18
CA GLY A 737 -7.25 14.69 -31.06
C GLY A 737 -7.64 14.66 -32.55
N LEU A 738 -8.52 13.75 -32.96
CA LEU A 738 -9.02 13.66 -34.34
C LEU A 738 -9.83 14.89 -34.78
N LEU A 739 -10.34 15.72 -33.86
CA LEU A 739 -11.03 16.99 -34.17
C LEU A 739 -10.06 18.10 -34.61
N PHE A 740 -8.75 17.95 -34.36
CA PHE A 740 -7.74 18.91 -34.80
C PHE A 740 -7.64 18.99 -36.33
N TYR A 741 -7.78 17.86 -37.03
CA TYR A 741 -7.67 17.80 -38.49
C TYR A 741 -8.81 18.53 -39.23
N PRO A 742 -10.11 18.30 -38.95
CA PRO A 742 -11.18 19.09 -39.56
C PRO A 742 -11.09 20.57 -39.15
N ALA A 743 -10.53 20.89 -37.97
CA ALA A 743 -10.32 22.28 -37.58
C ALA A 743 -9.27 23.01 -38.45
N ASN A 744 -8.37 22.28 -39.10
CA ASN A 744 -7.38 22.80 -40.06
C ASN A 744 -7.73 22.48 -41.53
N ALA A 745 -8.86 21.83 -41.82
CA ALA A 745 -9.28 21.45 -43.17
C ALA A 745 -9.68 22.67 -44.00
N VAL A 746 -9.34 22.70 -45.28
CA VAL A 746 -9.66 23.79 -46.22
C VAL A 746 -10.09 23.21 -47.56
N GLY A 747 -10.84 23.98 -48.36
CA GLY A 747 -11.59 23.47 -49.51
C GLY A 747 -13.09 23.51 -49.22
N GLN A 748 -13.86 22.69 -49.95
CA GLN A 748 -15.29 22.50 -49.71
C GLN A 748 -15.47 21.46 -48.59
N LEU A 749 -15.85 21.90 -47.40
CA LEU A 749 -15.99 21.05 -46.22
C LEU A 749 -17.21 20.12 -46.35
N PRO A 750 -17.18 18.91 -45.77
CA PRO A 750 -18.32 18.02 -45.80
C PRO A 750 -19.45 18.57 -44.90
N ALA A 751 -20.71 18.28 -45.25
CA ALA A 751 -21.88 18.84 -44.55
C ALA A 751 -22.00 18.39 -43.08
N ASP A 752 -21.33 17.30 -42.70
CA ASP A 752 -21.21 16.75 -41.35
C ASP A 752 -19.89 17.13 -40.64
N ASN A 753 -19.17 18.15 -41.14
CA ASN A 753 -17.95 18.67 -40.52
C ASN A 753 -18.16 18.99 -39.01
N PRO A 754 -17.41 18.36 -38.08
CA PRO A 754 -17.69 18.47 -36.65
C PRO A 754 -17.24 19.81 -36.01
N ILE A 755 -16.72 20.75 -36.81
CA ILE A 755 -16.14 22.02 -36.33
C ILE A 755 -17.02 23.19 -36.79
N PRO A 756 -17.94 23.69 -35.94
CA PRO A 756 -19.01 24.60 -36.37
C PRO A 756 -18.55 26.03 -36.70
N TRP A 757 -17.30 26.37 -36.37
CA TRP A 757 -16.68 27.68 -36.65
C TRP A 757 -15.76 27.68 -37.88
N ARG A 758 -15.65 26.55 -38.59
CA ARG A 758 -14.95 26.42 -39.87
C ARG A 758 -15.94 26.33 -41.02
N ASN A 759 -15.58 26.88 -42.18
CA ASN A 759 -16.44 26.88 -43.37
C ASN A 759 -15.62 26.68 -44.66
N ASP A 760 -16.32 26.60 -45.78
CA ASP A 760 -15.75 26.53 -47.12
C ASP A 760 -14.73 27.66 -47.34
N SER A 761 -13.53 27.27 -47.76
CA SER A 761 -12.37 28.18 -47.83
C SER A 761 -11.45 27.76 -48.97
N LEU A 762 -10.69 28.71 -49.52
CA LEU A 762 -9.65 28.46 -50.54
C LEU A 762 -10.13 27.73 -51.82
N LEU A 763 -11.42 27.83 -52.17
CA LEU A 763 -12.06 27.14 -53.31
C LEU A 763 -11.50 27.49 -54.70
N TYR A 764 -10.54 28.40 -54.79
CA TYR A 764 -9.93 28.91 -56.02
C TYR A 764 -8.51 28.37 -56.27
N GLU A 765 -7.98 27.51 -55.40
CA GLU A 765 -6.63 26.95 -55.52
C GLU A 765 -6.52 25.97 -56.71
N LYS A 766 -5.72 26.35 -57.71
CA LYS A 766 -5.45 25.57 -58.93
C LYS A 766 -4.18 26.04 -59.64
N ALA A 767 -3.62 25.19 -60.49
CA ALA A 767 -2.46 25.49 -61.34
C ALA A 767 -2.65 24.97 -62.78
N PRO A 768 -3.61 25.52 -63.55
CA PRO A 768 -3.97 25.01 -64.88
C PRO A 768 -2.82 25.07 -65.90
N LYS A 769 -1.86 25.97 -65.73
CA LYS A 769 -0.61 26.02 -66.55
C LYS A 769 0.19 24.72 -66.51
N PHE A 770 0.03 23.92 -65.46
CA PHE A 770 0.68 22.62 -65.27
C PHE A 770 -0.34 21.46 -65.29
N GLY A 771 -1.60 21.75 -65.67
CA GLY A 771 -2.67 20.76 -65.76
C GLY A 771 -3.24 20.32 -64.41
N PHE A 772 -3.12 21.12 -63.36
CA PHE A 772 -3.82 20.91 -62.08
C PHE A 772 -5.02 21.86 -62.02
N ASP A 773 -6.19 21.36 -62.41
CA ASP A 773 -7.41 22.19 -62.52
C ASP A 773 -8.12 22.41 -61.18
N ASP A 774 -7.85 21.54 -60.21
CA ASP A 774 -8.33 21.59 -58.82
C ASP A 774 -7.19 21.19 -57.86
N LEU A 775 -6.89 22.04 -56.88
CA LEU A 775 -5.99 21.76 -55.75
C LEU A 775 -6.67 22.05 -54.40
N THR A 776 -8.00 22.15 -54.36
CA THR A 776 -8.80 22.34 -53.13
C THR A 776 -8.78 21.07 -52.25
N GLY A 777 -9.06 21.21 -50.96
CA GLY A 777 -8.94 20.12 -49.99
C GLY A 777 -7.63 20.17 -49.20
N GLY A 778 -7.42 19.19 -48.33
CA GLY A 778 -6.23 19.06 -47.49
C GLY A 778 -6.28 19.93 -46.24
N TRP A 779 -5.14 20.04 -45.55
CA TRP A 779 -5.02 20.80 -44.31
C TRP A 779 -4.06 21.98 -44.45
N MET A 780 -4.36 23.05 -43.71
CA MET A 780 -3.35 24.01 -43.26
C MET A 780 -2.37 23.26 -42.35
N VAL A 781 -1.07 23.41 -42.58
CA VAL A 781 -0.05 22.61 -41.89
C VAL A 781 0.15 23.04 -40.44
N GLY A 782 0.02 24.35 -40.15
CA GLY A 782 0.34 24.93 -38.86
C GLY A 782 1.84 25.14 -38.66
N GLY A 783 2.27 25.20 -37.41
CA GLY A 783 3.65 25.44 -37.01
C GLY A 783 4.23 26.70 -37.65
N ILE A 784 5.44 26.60 -38.19
CA ILE A 784 6.13 27.69 -38.90
C ILE A 784 5.54 27.93 -40.31
N ALA A 785 4.96 26.89 -40.95
CA ALA A 785 4.35 27.02 -42.27
C ALA A 785 2.97 27.71 -42.25
N GLY A 786 2.34 27.83 -41.08
CA GLY A 786 1.10 28.58 -40.94
C GLY A 786 -0.05 27.96 -41.75
N ASP A 787 -0.67 28.76 -42.63
CA ASP A 787 -1.86 28.35 -43.37
C ASP A 787 -1.49 27.80 -44.76
N LEU A 788 -0.20 27.61 -45.04
CA LEU A 788 0.29 26.91 -46.23
C LEU A 788 -0.14 25.43 -46.20
N LYS A 789 -0.35 24.88 -47.40
CA LYS A 789 -0.56 23.43 -47.57
C LYS A 789 0.72 22.83 -48.11
N MET A 790 1.32 21.90 -47.38
CA MET A 790 2.60 21.26 -47.75
C MET A 790 2.43 19.75 -47.86
N THR A 791 2.91 19.18 -48.95
CA THR A 791 2.65 17.79 -49.32
C THR A 791 3.40 16.80 -48.44
N MET A 792 4.64 17.09 -48.03
CA MET A 792 5.46 16.19 -47.20
C MET A 792 4.91 15.99 -45.77
N PRO A 793 4.64 17.02 -44.94
CA PRO A 793 4.01 16.82 -43.63
C PRO A 793 2.58 16.26 -43.72
N THR A 794 1.85 16.55 -44.80
CA THR A 794 0.54 15.92 -45.04
C THR A 794 0.68 14.42 -45.27
N ALA A 795 1.66 14.00 -46.09
CA ALA A 795 1.93 12.59 -46.36
C ALA A 795 2.39 11.84 -45.10
N PHE A 796 3.32 12.41 -44.32
CA PHE A 796 3.69 11.89 -43.00
C PHE A 796 2.46 11.71 -42.10
N THR A 797 1.67 12.76 -41.90
CA THR A 797 0.45 12.76 -41.07
C THR A 797 -0.51 11.64 -41.47
N VAL A 798 -0.84 11.55 -42.76
CA VAL A 798 -1.73 10.51 -43.31
C VAL A 798 -1.19 9.12 -43.02
N SER A 799 0.10 8.90 -43.26
CA SER A 799 0.73 7.59 -43.04
C SER A 799 0.73 7.15 -41.58
N MET A 800 0.97 8.09 -40.64
CA MET A 800 1.03 7.80 -39.20
C MET A 800 -0.36 7.61 -38.57
N LEU A 801 -1.38 8.29 -39.07
CA LEU A 801 -2.77 8.03 -38.70
C LEU A 801 -3.24 6.66 -39.23
N ALA A 802 -3.02 6.38 -40.53
CA ALA A 802 -3.38 5.12 -41.15
C ALA A 802 -2.66 3.93 -40.49
N TRP A 803 -1.37 4.04 -40.17
CA TRP A 803 -0.63 3.01 -39.45
C TRP A 803 -1.14 2.81 -38.03
N GLY A 804 -1.47 3.89 -37.31
CA GLY A 804 -2.10 3.78 -35.99
C GLY A 804 -3.42 3.01 -36.02
N MET A 805 -4.26 3.24 -37.03
CA MET A 805 -5.50 2.48 -37.22
C MET A 805 -5.23 1.00 -37.54
N LEU A 806 -4.19 0.71 -38.33
CA LEU A 806 -3.78 -0.66 -38.66
C LEU A 806 -3.17 -1.41 -37.46
N ALA A 807 -2.36 -0.74 -36.64
CA ALA A 807 -1.72 -1.31 -35.46
C ALA A 807 -2.69 -1.45 -34.27
N PHE A 808 -3.65 -0.54 -34.13
CA PHE A 808 -4.54 -0.46 -32.97
C PHE A 808 -6.05 -0.53 -33.32
N PRO A 809 -6.49 -1.57 -34.05
CA PRO A 809 -7.89 -1.74 -34.49
C PRO A 809 -8.90 -1.67 -33.34
N ASP A 810 -8.62 -2.35 -32.23
CA ASP A 810 -9.52 -2.43 -31.08
C ASP A 810 -9.50 -1.10 -30.31
N GLY A 811 -8.37 -0.40 -30.32
CA GLY A 811 -8.21 0.91 -29.69
C GLY A 811 -9.13 1.95 -30.31
N TYR A 812 -9.11 2.06 -31.63
CA TYR A 812 -10.03 2.93 -32.39
C TYR A 812 -11.49 2.43 -32.32
N THR A 813 -11.72 1.11 -32.32
CA THR A 813 -13.08 0.53 -32.23
C THR A 813 -13.73 0.80 -30.87
N LYS A 814 -13.04 0.53 -29.76
CA LYS A 814 -13.50 0.83 -28.39
C LYS A 814 -13.77 2.32 -28.18
N ALA A 815 -12.98 3.19 -28.82
CA ALA A 815 -13.16 4.64 -28.78
C ALA A 815 -14.26 5.16 -29.73
N GLN A 816 -14.85 4.30 -30.58
CA GLN A 816 -15.79 4.64 -31.65
C GLN A 816 -15.21 5.64 -32.68
N GLN A 817 -13.89 5.58 -32.93
CA GLN A 817 -13.14 6.53 -33.76
C GLN A 817 -12.74 6.00 -35.14
N ILE A 818 -13.18 4.80 -35.55
CA ILE A 818 -12.88 4.25 -36.89
C ILE A 818 -13.41 5.18 -38.00
N GLY A 819 -14.66 5.64 -37.90
CA GLY A 819 -15.28 6.54 -38.89
C GLY A 819 -14.53 7.89 -39.01
N PRO A 820 -14.38 8.67 -37.92
CA PRO A 820 -13.60 9.90 -37.92
C PRO A 820 -12.13 9.72 -38.35
N GLY A 821 -11.50 8.60 -37.96
CA GLY A 821 -10.15 8.24 -38.40
C GLY A 821 -10.05 8.06 -39.91
N LEU A 822 -10.95 7.25 -40.50
CA LEU A 822 -11.04 7.08 -41.95
C LEU A 822 -11.35 8.42 -42.65
N GLY A 823 -12.27 9.22 -42.12
CA GLY A 823 -12.59 10.55 -42.66
C GLY A 823 -11.37 11.46 -42.76
N ASN A 824 -10.57 11.54 -41.70
CA ASN A 824 -9.33 12.32 -41.68
C ASN A 824 -8.27 11.76 -42.64
N VAL A 825 -8.01 10.44 -42.60
CA VAL A 825 -7.03 9.80 -43.50
C VAL A 825 -7.42 10.04 -44.96
N ARG A 826 -8.71 9.87 -45.31
CA ARG A 826 -9.25 10.17 -46.65
C ARG A 826 -9.08 11.62 -47.06
N TRP A 827 -9.37 12.56 -46.17
CA TRP A 827 -9.24 14.00 -46.47
C TRP A 827 -7.82 14.37 -46.88
N GLY A 828 -6.82 13.82 -46.17
CA GLY A 828 -5.42 13.96 -46.53
C GLY A 828 -5.06 13.22 -47.83
N SER A 829 -5.43 11.94 -47.98
CA SER A 829 -5.08 11.16 -49.17
C SER A 829 -5.77 11.64 -50.46
N ASP A 830 -7.01 12.13 -50.39
CA ASP A 830 -7.70 12.75 -51.52
C ASP A 830 -6.99 14.03 -51.98
N TYR A 831 -6.46 14.83 -51.05
CA TYR A 831 -5.60 15.97 -51.40
C TYR A 831 -4.27 15.52 -52.01
N LEU A 832 -3.59 14.51 -51.43
CA LEU A 832 -2.36 13.96 -52.01
C LEU A 832 -2.56 13.39 -53.43
N LEU A 833 -3.73 12.79 -53.71
CA LEU A 833 -4.09 12.36 -55.06
C LEU A 833 -4.31 13.52 -56.05
N LYS A 834 -4.65 14.72 -55.57
CA LYS A 834 -4.74 15.94 -56.40
C LYS A 834 -3.37 16.60 -56.61
N THR A 835 -2.42 16.45 -55.68
CA THR A 835 -1.12 17.11 -55.76
C THR A 835 -0.12 16.44 -56.70
N PHE A 836 -0.40 15.27 -57.29
CA PHE A 836 0.45 14.69 -58.34
C PHE A 836 -0.30 14.43 -59.65
N LYS A 837 0.43 14.51 -60.77
CA LYS A 837 -0.09 14.18 -62.10
C LYS A 837 0.89 13.26 -62.84
N PRO A 838 0.46 12.07 -63.29
CA PRO A 838 1.31 11.18 -64.06
C PRO A 838 1.81 11.81 -65.38
N ASP A 839 3.11 11.70 -65.64
CA ASP A 839 3.72 12.07 -66.92
C ASP A 839 4.75 11.00 -67.31
N PRO A 840 4.34 9.99 -68.11
CA PRO A 840 5.20 8.85 -68.44
C PRO A 840 6.41 9.22 -69.32
N THR A 841 6.47 10.46 -69.82
CA THR A 841 7.54 10.93 -70.72
C THR A 841 8.61 11.74 -70.00
N LYS A 842 8.24 12.52 -68.97
CA LYS A 842 9.14 13.47 -68.28
C LYS A 842 9.14 13.34 -66.76
N GLY A 843 8.57 12.24 -66.24
CA GLY A 843 8.38 12.03 -64.82
C GLY A 843 7.22 12.84 -64.25
N ASN A 844 6.47 12.21 -63.34
CA ASN A 844 5.31 12.76 -62.66
C ASN A 844 5.55 14.19 -62.13
N LEU A 845 4.58 15.08 -62.31
CA LEU A 845 4.56 16.38 -61.67
C LEU A 845 4.02 16.23 -60.24
N ILE A 846 4.66 16.87 -59.26
CA ILE A 846 4.22 16.90 -57.86
C ILE A 846 4.18 18.36 -57.38
N VAL A 847 3.02 18.81 -56.93
CA VAL A 847 2.85 20.04 -56.16
C VAL A 847 3.35 19.78 -54.74
N TYR A 848 4.41 20.47 -54.32
CA TYR A 848 4.97 20.32 -52.98
C TYR A 848 4.42 21.35 -51.98
N GLN A 849 3.91 22.50 -52.47
CA GLN A 849 3.37 23.60 -51.67
C GLN A 849 2.22 24.29 -52.41
N VAL A 850 1.18 24.70 -51.69
CA VAL A 850 0.16 25.67 -52.14
C VAL A 850 0.08 26.82 -51.15
N GLY A 851 0.14 28.06 -51.67
CA GLY A 851 0.23 29.30 -50.88
C GLY A 851 1.63 29.91 -50.90
N ASN A 852 1.73 31.24 -50.79
CA ASN A 852 3.00 31.97 -50.79
C ASN A 852 3.38 32.38 -49.36
N LEU A 853 4.49 31.87 -48.84
CA LEU A 853 4.95 32.08 -47.45
C LEU A 853 5.02 33.56 -47.05
N THR A 854 5.56 34.40 -47.95
CA THR A 854 5.78 35.83 -47.69
C THR A 854 4.47 36.63 -47.62
N GLN A 855 3.38 36.09 -48.20
CA GLN A 855 2.02 36.59 -48.00
C GLN A 855 1.37 35.96 -46.77
N ASP A 856 1.56 34.66 -46.55
CA ASP A 856 0.96 33.89 -45.44
C ASP A 856 1.40 34.44 -44.07
N ILE A 857 2.69 34.71 -43.87
CA ILE A 857 3.23 35.31 -42.63
C ILE A 857 2.65 36.72 -42.37
N LYS A 858 2.31 37.48 -43.42
CA LYS A 858 1.73 38.83 -43.30
C LYS A 858 0.23 38.82 -43.03
N TYR A 859 -0.42 37.68 -43.20
CA TYR A 859 -1.85 37.51 -42.97
C TYR A 859 -2.09 36.91 -41.59
N TRP A 860 -3.00 37.51 -40.82
CA TRP A 860 -3.54 36.92 -39.60
C TRP A 860 -5.05 37.06 -39.60
N GLY A 861 -5.75 35.96 -39.91
CA GLY A 861 -7.19 35.91 -40.07
C GLY A 861 -7.66 34.48 -40.39
N PRO A 862 -8.97 34.26 -40.59
CA PRO A 862 -9.49 32.93 -40.92
C PRO A 862 -9.26 32.63 -42.42
N PRO A 863 -9.04 31.37 -42.84
CA PRO A 863 -8.83 31.02 -44.25
C PRO A 863 -10.06 31.30 -45.13
N GLU A 864 -11.25 31.37 -44.55
CA GLU A 864 -12.51 31.76 -45.19
C GLU A 864 -12.44 33.20 -45.77
N ASN A 865 -11.64 34.09 -45.18
CA ASN A 865 -11.44 35.47 -45.67
C ASN A 865 -10.30 35.60 -46.71
N MET A 866 -9.54 34.54 -46.95
CA MET A 866 -8.58 34.49 -48.06
C MET A 866 -9.36 34.22 -49.36
N THR A 867 -9.42 35.21 -50.25
CA THR A 867 -10.11 35.10 -51.54
C THR A 867 -9.12 35.25 -52.69
N ALA A 868 -9.50 34.83 -53.90
CA ALA A 868 -8.69 35.02 -55.11
C ALA A 868 -8.32 36.50 -55.40
N ALA A 869 -9.11 37.45 -54.87
CA ALA A 869 -8.86 38.88 -54.98
C ALA A 869 -7.94 39.41 -53.87
N THR A 870 -8.06 38.91 -52.64
CA THR A 870 -7.30 39.39 -51.47
C THR A 870 -5.94 38.70 -51.29
N MET A 871 -5.81 37.41 -51.63
CA MET A 871 -4.57 36.65 -51.46
C MET A 871 -4.38 35.59 -52.56
N LYS A 872 -3.32 35.75 -53.37
CA LYS A 872 -2.98 34.76 -54.40
C LYS A 872 -2.16 33.64 -53.80
N ARG A 873 -2.67 32.41 -53.91
CA ARG A 873 -2.04 31.19 -53.37
C ARG A 873 -1.50 30.33 -54.51
N PRO A 874 -0.27 30.57 -55.00
CA PRO A 874 0.32 29.81 -56.09
C PRO A 874 0.67 28.38 -55.64
N ALA A 875 0.67 27.45 -56.60
CA ALA A 875 1.23 26.11 -56.42
C ALA A 875 2.71 26.10 -56.82
N TYR A 876 3.56 25.49 -55.99
CA TYR A 876 4.96 25.24 -56.29
C TYR A 876 5.14 23.75 -56.63
N ILE A 877 5.84 23.48 -57.72
CA ILE A 877 5.78 22.19 -58.41
C ILE A 877 7.19 21.73 -58.77
N VAL A 878 7.44 20.44 -58.57
CA VAL A 878 8.66 19.73 -58.97
C VAL A 878 8.30 18.55 -59.88
N ARG A 879 9.27 17.97 -60.59
CA ARG A 879 9.10 16.70 -61.31
C ARG A 879 9.85 15.60 -60.58
N THR A 880 9.37 14.36 -60.64
CA THR A 880 10.15 13.21 -60.16
C THR A 880 11.48 13.07 -60.90
N ALA A 881 11.49 13.33 -62.22
CA ALA A 881 12.70 13.36 -63.05
C ALA A 881 13.74 14.42 -62.65
N ASP A 882 13.38 15.33 -61.75
CA ASP A 882 14.26 16.36 -61.19
C ASP A 882 14.97 15.91 -59.90
N GLY A 883 14.73 14.68 -59.45
CA GLY A 883 15.18 14.14 -58.16
C GLY A 883 14.23 14.59 -57.05
N ALA A 884 13.12 13.88 -56.85
CA ALA A 884 12.10 14.20 -55.83
C ALA A 884 11.56 12.93 -55.14
N SER A 885 12.48 12.03 -54.81
CA SER A 885 12.21 10.69 -54.26
C SER A 885 11.79 10.70 -52.79
N ASP A 886 12.23 11.71 -52.05
CA ASP A 886 11.79 12.04 -50.69
C ASP A 886 10.28 12.29 -50.69
N LEU A 887 9.86 13.34 -51.38
CA LEU A 887 8.48 13.78 -51.48
C LEU A 887 7.58 12.67 -52.06
N ALA A 888 8.05 11.99 -53.11
CA ALA A 888 7.32 10.89 -53.72
C ALA A 888 7.25 9.65 -52.81
N GLY A 889 8.33 9.33 -52.08
CA GLY A 889 8.39 8.20 -51.14
C GLY A 889 7.44 8.38 -49.95
N SER A 890 7.48 9.56 -49.32
CA SER A 890 6.50 9.98 -48.32
C SER A 890 5.05 9.83 -48.83
N MET A 891 4.74 10.31 -50.04
CA MET A 891 3.42 10.13 -50.66
C MET A 891 3.05 8.66 -50.89
N VAL A 892 4.00 7.80 -51.29
CA VAL A 892 3.77 6.36 -51.45
C VAL A 892 3.40 5.72 -50.11
N GLY A 893 4.15 6.02 -49.05
CA GLY A 893 3.84 5.54 -47.70
C GLY A 893 2.43 5.94 -47.24
N ALA A 894 2.04 7.20 -47.48
CA ALA A 894 0.71 7.71 -47.19
C ALA A 894 -0.40 6.98 -47.98
N LEU A 895 -0.25 6.83 -49.30
CA LEU A 895 -1.26 6.21 -50.15
C LEU A 895 -1.40 4.70 -49.90
N ALA A 896 -0.28 3.98 -49.72
CA ALA A 896 -0.28 2.53 -49.49
C ALA A 896 -0.79 2.16 -48.08
N SER A 897 -0.38 2.89 -47.04
CA SER A 897 -0.93 2.69 -45.68
C SER A 897 -2.43 3.02 -45.62
N THR A 898 -2.87 4.09 -46.31
CA THR A 898 -4.30 4.41 -46.45
C THR A 898 -5.06 3.31 -47.18
N ALA A 899 -4.52 2.77 -48.28
CA ALA A 899 -5.15 1.69 -49.03
C ALA A 899 -5.39 0.45 -48.15
N LEU A 900 -4.39 0.08 -47.33
CA LEU A 900 -4.53 -1.00 -46.34
C LEU A 900 -5.57 -0.68 -45.25
N ALA A 901 -5.57 0.55 -44.70
CA ALA A 901 -6.57 0.96 -43.71
C ALA A 901 -7.99 0.93 -44.30
N TRP A 902 -8.15 1.37 -45.55
CA TRP A 902 -9.43 1.35 -46.26
C TRP A 902 -9.88 -0.06 -46.63
N GLN A 903 -8.96 -0.94 -47.00
CA GLN A 903 -9.24 -2.36 -47.25
C GLN A 903 -9.69 -3.08 -45.96
N ARG A 904 -9.18 -2.66 -44.79
CA ARG A 904 -9.50 -3.28 -43.50
C ARG A 904 -10.80 -2.77 -42.88
N PHE A 905 -11.08 -1.48 -42.99
CA PHE A 905 -12.19 -0.83 -42.25
C PHE A 905 -13.21 -0.11 -43.13
N GLY A 906 -12.87 0.18 -44.39
CA GLY A 906 -13.76 0.80 -45.37
C GLY A 906 -14.48 -0.22 -46.25
N ASN A 907 -15.26 0.28 -47.22
CA ASN A 907 -16.07 -0.52 -48.14
C ASN A 907 -15.95 -0.08 -49.62
N ASP A 908 -14.97 0.77 -49.94
CA ASP A 908 -14.76 1.31 -51.29
C ASP A 908 -13.48 0.72 -51.92
N SER A 909 -13.65 -0.36 -52.68
CA SER A 909 -12.55 -1.05 -53.37
C SER A 909 -11.99 -0.25 -54.54
N ALA A 910 -12.81 0.58 -55.21
CA ALA A 910 -12.35 1.48 -56.27
C ALA A 910 -11.42 2.57 -55.70
N TYR A 911 -11.68 3.02 -54.47
CA TYR A 911 -10.78 3.92 -53.75
C TYR A 911 -9.43 3.26 -53.41
N VAL A 912 -9.45 2.01 -52.90
CA VAL A 912 -8.23 1.21 -52.67
C VAL A 912 -7.41 1.06 -53.96
N GLU A 913 -8.04 0.72 -55.09
CA GLU A 913 -7.36 0.61 -56.38
C GLU A 913 -6.75 1.97 -56.81
N ARG A 914 -7.50 3.07 -56.67
CA ARG A 914 -7.03 4.42 -57.00
C ARG A 914 -5.80 4.82 -56.18
N LEU A 915 -5.81 4.55 -54.87
CA LEU A 915 -4.68 4.81 -53.97
C LEU A 915 -3.45 3.98 -54.37
N MET A 916 -3.61 2.66 -54.55
CA MET A 916 -2.50 1.77 -54.92
C MET A 916 -1.93 2.07 -56.31
N LYS A 917 -2.77 2.48 -57.27
CA LYS A 917 -2.34 2.95 -58.59
C LYS A 917 -1.51 4.23 -58.50
N GLY A 918 -1.90 5.16 -57.62
CA GLY A 918 -1.10 6.36 -57.34
C GLY A 918 0.23 6.05 -56.67
N ALA A 919 0.22 5.20 -55.63
CA ALA A 919 1.42 4.72 -54.95
C ALA A 919 2.40 4.04 -55.93
N THR A 920 1.92 3.12 -56.77
CA THR A 920 2.75 2.43 -57.78
C THR A 920 3.35 3.40 -58.80
N ALA A 921 2.57 4.40 -59.25
CA ALA A 921 3.03 5.40 -60.21
C ALA A 921 4.11 6.32 -59.63
N LEU A 922 3.96 6.74 -58.37
CA LEU A 922 4.96 7.56 -57.65
C LEU A 922 6.22 6.74 -57.33
N TYR A 923 6.09 5.53 -56.80
CA TYR A 923 7.22 4.67 -56.42
C TYR A 923 8.13 4.35 -57.60
N LYS A 924 7.55 3.98 -58.75
CA LYS A 924 8.29 3.67 -59.98
C LYS A 924 9.19 4.82 -60.42
N ASP A 925 8.70 6.05 -60.29
CA ASP A 925 9.43 7.25 -60.67
C ASP A 925 10.45 7.67 -59.61
N ALA A 926 10.08 7.57 -58.32
CA ALA A 926 10.96 7.88 -57.18
C ALA A 926 12.23 7.02 -57.18
N LYS A 927 12.11 5.74 -57.51
CA LYS A 927 13.21 4.78 -57.71
C LYS A 927 14.01 5.03 -58.99
N LYS A 928 13.36 5.49 -60.07
CA LYS A 928 14.02 5.73 -61.36
C LYS A 928 14.87 6.99 -61.35
N PHE A 929 14.45 8.01 -60.61
CA PHE A 929 15.02 9.35 -60.60
C PHE A 929 15.40 9.75 -59.17
N GLU A 930 16.36 9.03 -58.60
CA GLU A 930 16.80 9.22 -57.22
C GLU A 930 17.36 10.63 -56.95
N GLY A 931 16.81 11.30 -55.94
CA GLY A 931 17.30 12.58 -55.44
C GLY A 931 16.30 13.26 -54.51
N SER A 932 16.76 14.31 -53.82
CA SER A 932 15.91 15.12 -52.93
C SER A 932 15.23 16.27 -53.67
N TYR A 933 13.94 16.49 -53.46
CA TYR A 933 13.15 17.56 -54.12
C TYR A 933 13.69 18.96 -53.86
N THR A 934 14.48 19.12 -52.79
CA THR A 934 15.16 20.35 -52.39
C THR A 934 16.48 20.60 -53.13
N SER A 935 17.07 19.56 -53.75
CA SER A 935 18.42 19.59 -54.33
C SER A 935 18.61 20.69 -55.39
N LYS A 936 17.63 20.90 -56.26
CA LYS A 936 17.63 21.99 -57.26
C LYS A 936 17.59 23.40 -56.68
N PHE A 937 17.33 23.54 -55.38
CA PHE A 937 17.29 24.80 -54.66
C PHE A 937 18.48 24.97 -53.70
N LYS A 938 19.39 23.99 -53.59
CA LYS A 938 20.60 24.07 -52.74
C LYS A 938 21.70 24.88 -53.46
N TYR A 939 21.95 26.10 -52.96
CA TYR A 939 23.08 27.00 -53.23
C TYR A 939 23.58 27.17 -54.69
N SER A 940 23.31 28.34 -55.27
CA SER A 940 24.04 28.80 -56.47
C SER A 940 25.44 29.32 -56.09
N CYS A 941 26.41 28.41 -56.03
CA CYS A 941 27.83 28.77 -55.95
C CYS A 941 28.41 28.78 -57.38
N THR A 942 28.74 29.95 -57.91
CA THR A 942 29.41 30.05 -59.22
C THR A 942 30.72 29.28 -59.23
N SER A 943 30.93 28.47 -60.27
CA SER A 943 31.81 27.29 -60.31
C SER A 943 33.33 27.52 -60.21
N LYS A 944 33.81 28.72 -59.86
CA LYS A 944 35.25 29.06 -59.91
C LYS A 944 36.09 28.69 -58.68
N TRP A 945 35.50 28.36 -57.52
CA TRP A 945 36.27 28.26 -56.25
C TRP A 945 35.93 27.06 -55.34
N ALA A 946 35.26 26.02 -55.83
CA ALA A 946 34.81 24.87 -55.03
C ALA A 946 35.93 23.85 -54.62
N LYS A 947 37.16 24.30 -54.37
CA LYS A 947 38.32 23.44 -54.04
C LYS A 947 39.21 23.91 -52.87
N ALA A 948 38.74 24.84 -52.03
CA ALA A 948 39.43 25.19 -50.77
C ALA A 948 38.83 24.42 -49.57
N ARG A 949 39.66 23.63 -48.88
CA ARG A 949 39.26 22.84 -47.69
C ARG A 949 39.27 23.69 -46.42
N ALA A 950 38.51 23.27 -45.40
CA ALA A 950 38.30 24.02 -44.17
C ALA A 950 39.55 24.09 -43.26
N THR A 951 40.07 25.29 -43.02
CA THR A 951 40.99 25.61 -41.88
C THR A 951 41.01 27.09 -41.43
N SER A 952 40.25 28.02 -42.03
CA SER A 952 40.35 29.47 -41.72
C SER A 952 39.16 30.05 -40.94
N LYS A 953 39.45 30.75 -39.83
CA LYS A 953 38.49 31.59 -39.07
C LYS A 953 38.27 32.96 -39.76
N THR A 954 37.85 32.95 -41.03
CA THR A 954 37.43 34.17 -41.75
C THR A 954 36.12 33.92 -42.48
N PRO A 955 35.12 34.83 -42.40
CA PRO A 955 33.83 34.61 -43.03
C PRO A 955 33.98 34.57 -44.56
N ILE A 956 33.54 33.47 -45.17
CA ILE A 956 33.52 33.32 -46.64
C ILE A 956 32.44 34.24 -47.21
N PRO A 957 32.76 35.29 -47.98
CA PRO A 957 31.75 36.14 -48.59
C PRO A 957 31.13 35.43 -49.81
N THR A 958 29.82 35.61 -50.00
CA THR A 958 29.10 35.27 -51.24
C THR A 958 28.95 33.78 -51.61
N CYS A 959 28.73 32.90 -50.64
CA CYS A 959 27.70 31.88 -50.88
C CYS A 959 26.34 32.58 -50.79
N VAL A 960 25.56 32.61 -51.86
CA VAL A 960 24.16 33.07 -51.78
C VAL A 960 23.37 31.92 -51.14
N PRO A 961 22.92 32.02 -49.87
CA PRO A 961 21.92 31.07 -49.38
C PRO A 961 20.70 31.17 -50.29
N PRO A 962 19.94 30.09 -50.52
CA PRO A 962 18.72 30.21 -51.31
C PRO A 962 17.79 31.23 -50.65
N THR A 963 17.76 32.45 -51.19
CA THR A 963 16.94 33.57 -50.72
C THR A 963 15.49 33.38 -51.18
N SER A 964 14.92 32.22 -50.86
CA SER A 964 13.58 31.78 -51.26
C SER A 964 12.46 32.42 -50.44
N TYR A 965 12.79 33.18 -49.37
CA TYR A 965 11.93 34.26 -48.86
C TYR A 965 11.52 35.25 -49.98
N GLY A 966 12.37 35.44 -51.00
CA GLY A 966 12.09 36.30 -52.16
C GLY A 966 11.02 35.76 -53.12
N ASN A 967 10.85 34.43 -53.21
CA ASN A 967 9.85 33.79 -54.08
C ASN A 967 8.69 33.13 -53.30
N GLY A 968 8.69 33.23 -51.96
CA GLY A 968 7.62 32.75 -51.08
C GLY A 968 7.47 31.23 -50.97
N SER A 969 8.54 30.47 -51.23
CA SER A 969 8.55 29.03 -50.93
C SER A 969 8.97 28.78 -49.49
N ALA A 970 8.29 27.85 -48.82
CA ALA A 970 8.56 27.40 -47.45
C ALA A 970 9.55 26.22 -47.38
N LEU A 971 10.28 25.96 -48.48
CA LEU A 971 11.39 25.00 -48.54
C LEU A 971 12.41 25.14 -47.41
N VAL A 972 12.58 26.34 -46.83
CA VAL A 972 13.50 26.57 -45.69
C VAL A 972 13.04 25.87 -44.41
N PHE A 973 11.74 25.60 -44.25
CA PHE A 973 11.15 24.98 -43.05
C PHE A 973 10.88 23.49 -43.20
N TYR A 974 10.49 23.06 -44.40
CA TYR A 974 10.25 21.65 -44.75
C TYR A 974 11.34 21.12 -45.70
N ASN A 975 12.61 21.45 -45.44
CA ASN A 975 13.74 21.01 -46.26
C ASN A 975 14.07 19.54 -46.00
N SER A 976 13.96 18.68 -47.01
CA SER A 976 14.48 17.32 -46.90
C SER A 976 16.00 17.27 -46.66
N THR A 977 16.40 16.50 -45.65
CA THR A 977 17.79 16.17 -45.37
C THR A 977 18.22 14.82 -45.96
N SER A 978 17.32 13.83 -46.03
CA SER A 978 17.48 12.59 -46.80
C SER A 978 16.29 12.29 -47.71
N TYR A 979 16.50 11.39 -48.68
CA TYR A 979 15.45 10.78 -49.51
C TYR A 979 15.48 9.24 -49.44
N ARG A 980 16.49 8.64 -48.79
CA ARG A 980 16.70 7.18 -48.82
C ARG A 980 15.86 6.45 -47.80
N ASP A 981 15.61 7.10 -46.67
CA ASP A 981 14.69 6.63 -45.65
C ASP A 981 13.22 6.80 -46.07
N ASP A 982 12.88 7.85 -46.83
CA ASP A 982 11.59 7.95 -47.55
C ASP A 982 11.40 6.82 -48.58
N LEU A 983 12.44 6.49 -49.36
CA LEU A 983 12.39 5.34 -50.29
C LEU A 983 12.31 3.99 -49.56
N LEU A 984 13.01 3.84 -48.43
CA LEU A 984 12.90 2.68 -47.54
C LEU A 984 11.49 2.56 -46.96
N TRP A 985 10.90 3.66 -46.49
CA TRP A 985 9.53 3.73 -45.97
C TRP A 985 8.50 3.36 -47.04
N ALA A 986 8.65 3.93 -48.24
CA ALA A 986 7.84 3.60 -49.40
C ALA A 986 7.94 2.12 -49.78
N ALA A 987 9.16 1.57 -49.82
CA ALA A 987 9.40 0.17 -50.13
C ALA A 987 8.81 -0.76 -49.06
N ALA A 988 8.95 -0.42 -47.77
CA ALA A 988 8.36 -1.16 -46.66
C ALA A 988 6.82 -1.19 -46.72
N TRP A 989 6.17 -0.06 -47.03
CA TRP A 989 4.72 -0.02 -47.22
C TRP A 989 4.25 -0.77 -48.48
N MET A 990 4.94 -0.63 -49.60
CA MET A 990 4.62 -1.37 -50.82
C MET A 990 4.82 -2.87 -50.64
N TYR A 991 5.84 -3.29 -49.89
CA TYR A 991 6.01 -4.68 -49.47
C TYR A 991 4.85 -5.14 -48.58
N LYS A 992 4.52 -4.41 -47.50
CA LYS A 992 3.42 -4.76 -46.60
C LYS A 992 2.05 -4.79 -47.29
N ALA A 993 1.85 -3.96 -48.32
CA ALA A 993 0.61 -3.89 -49.08
C ALA A 993 0.47 -4.96 -50.19
N THR A 994 1.57 -5.55 -50.67
CA THR A 994 1.55 -6.43 -51.87
C THR A 994 2.20 -7.79 -51.69
N GLY A 995 3.04 -7.98 -50.67
CA GLY A 995 3.87 -9.18 -50.47
C GLY A 995 4.93 -9.41 -51.55
N GLN A 996 5.11 -8.50 -52.52
CA GLN A 996 6.01 -8.73 -53.64
C GLN A 996 7.48 -8.60 -53.22
N LYS A 997 8.27 -9.65 -53.48
CA LYS A 997 9.69 -9.71 -53.13
C LYS A 997 10.51 -8.53 -53.66
N ALA A 998 10.18 -7.98 -54.83
CA ALA A 998 10.89 -6.84 -55.41
C ALA A 998 10.92 -5.60 -54.48
N TYR A 999 9.89 -5.37 -53.67
CA TYR A 999 9.90 -4.30 -52.68
C TYR A 999 10.75 -4.64 -51.44
N LEU A 1000 10.89 -5.92 -51.08
CA LEU A 1000 11.79 -6.37 -50.02
C LEU A 1000 13.27 -6.31 -50.46
N ASP A 1001 13.55 -6.61 -51.72
CA ASP A 1001 14.88 -6.42 -52.31
C ASP A 1001 15.27 -4.92 -52.29
N ASP A 1002 14.31 -4.03 -52.59
CA ASP A 1002 14.48 -2.57 -52.48
C ASP A 1002 14.65 -2.08 -51.04
N VAL A 1003 13.90 -2.63 -50.07
CA VAL A 1003 14.10 -2.37 -48.63
C VAL A 1003 15.54 -2.65 -48.23
N ASN A 1004 16.08 -3.81 -48.60
CA ASN A 1004 17.45 -4.20 -48.26
C ASN A 1004 18.48 -3.27 -48.90
N TYR A 1005 18.23 -2.80 -50.13
CA TYR A 1005 19.06 -1.82 -50.81
C TYR A 1005 19.05 -0.46 -50.09
N TYR A 1006 17.86 0.14 -49.87
CA TYR A 1006 17.76 1.48 -49.29
C TYR A 1006 18.17 1.54 -47.82
N TYR A 1007 17.90 0.48 -47.04
CA TYR A 1007 18.41 0.33 -45.68
C TYR A 1007 19.95 0.36 -45.67
N SER A 1008 20.58 -0.46 -46.52
CA SER A 1008 22.04 -0.51 -46.65
C SER A 1008 22.62 0.80 -47.18
N ALA A 1009 21.93 1.47 -48.10
CA ALA A 1009 22.38 2.75 -48.67
C ALA A 1009 22.34 3.88 -47.64
N HIS A 1010 21.27 3.98 -46.84
CA HIS A 1010 21.16 4.95 -45.75
C HIS A 1010 22.29 4.75 -44.71
N VAL A 1011 22.39 3.54 -44.13
CA VAL A 1011 23.39 3.21 -43.10
C VAL A 1011 24.83 3.47 -43.57
N ASN A 1012 25.17 3.12 -44.81
CA ASN A 1012 26.55 3.25 -45.30
C ASN A 1012 26.91 4.65 -45.81
N GLN A 1013 25.96 5.51 -46.16
CA GLN A 1013 26.23 6.76 -46.90
C GLN A 1013 25.73 8.03 -46.22
N GLU A 1014 24.81 7.94 -45.24
CA GLU A 1014 24.25 9.12 -44.55
C GLU A 1014 24.72 9.26 -43.09
N GLY A 1015 25.46 8.28 -42.57
CA GLY A 1015 26.17 8.40 -41.30
C GLY A 1015 25.54 7.59 -40.16
N PRO A 1016 25.90 7.89 -38.89
CA PRO A 1016 25.54 7.05 -37.76
C PRO A 1016 24.03 7.07 -37.46
N THR A 1017 23.42 5.89 -37.48
CA THR A 1017 22.02 5.66 -37.10
C THR A 1017 21.87 5.69 -35.57
N ASP A 1018 21.74 6.88 -35.02
CA ASP A 1018 21.49 7.18 -33.60
C ASP A 1018 20.23 8.10 -33.47
N VAL A 1019 19.88 8.48 -32.25
CA VAL A 1019 18.74 9.38 -31.93
C VAL A 1019 18.82 10.81 -32.50
N ASP A 1020 19.80 11.12 -33.35
CA ASP A 1020 19.81 12.35 -34.14
C ASP A 1020 18.73 12.31 -35.22
N LEU A 1021 18.50 11.12 -35.79
CA LEU A 1021 17.37 10.82 -36.67
C LEU A 1021 16.16 10.53 -35.77
N VAL A 1022 15.28 11.50 -35.56
CA VAL A 1022 14.02 11.27 -34.82
C VAL A 1022 12.87 11.13 -35.81
N THR A 1023 11.95 10.20 -35.56
CA THR A 1023 10.80 10.05 -36.46
C THR A 1023 9.91 11.29 -36.45
N ASP A 1024 9.86 11.95 -37.59
CA ASP A 1024 9.04 13.11 -37.92
C ASP A 1024 8.79 13.14 -39.43
N TRP A 1025 8.45 14.30 -40.00
CA TRP A 1025 8.14 14.45 -41.42
C TRP A 1025 9.36 14.39 -42.35
N ASP A 1026 10.59 14.56 -41.84
CA ASP A 1026 11.86 14.52 -42.61
C ASP A 1026 12.56 13.16 -42.47
N HIS A 1027 12.27 12.41 -41.39
CA HIS A 1027 13.00 11.21 -41.02
C HIS A 1027 12.10 10.00 -40.77
N MET A 1028 12.03 9.09 -41.75
CA MET A 1028 11.23 7.86 -41.69
C MET A 1028 12.01 6.61 -41.25
N PHE A 1029 13.34 6.70 -41.11
CA PHE A 1029 14.19 5.51 -40.93
C PHE A 1029 13.76 4.58 -39.79
N TRP A 1030 13.50 5.11 -38.58
CA TRP A 1030 13.08 4.28 -37.45
C TRP A 1030 11.63 3.80 -37.56
N ALA A 1031 10.74 4.58 -38.18
CA ALA A 1031 9.39 4.13 -38.50
C ALA A 1031 9.43 2.93 -39.45
N ALA A 1032 10.27 2.98 -40.49
CA ALA A 1032 10.50 1.87 -41.40
C ALA A 1032 11.09 0.64 -40.69
N ASN A 1033 12.04 0.80 -39.77
CA ASN A 1033 12.57 -0.30 -38.96
C ASN A 1033 11.48 -1.01 -38.15
N VAL A 1034 10.62 -0.26 -37.46
CA VAL A 1034 9.50 -0.85 -36.70
C VAL A 1034 8.50 -1.52 -37.65
N LEU A 1035 8.16 -0.89 -38.78
CA LEU A 1035 7.25 -1.47 -39.78
C LEU A 1035 7.80 -2.76 -40.39
N LEU A 1036 9.11 -2.84 -40.62
CA LEU A 1036 9.78 -4.02 -41.17
C LEU A 1036 9.90 -5.14 -40.13
N ALA A 1037 10.22 -4.81 -38.87
CA ALA A 1037 10.12 -5.77 -37.77
C ALA A 1037 8.69 -6.34 -37.61
N GLU A 1038 7.65 -5.55 -37.91
CA GLU A 1038 6.25 -6.01 -37.96
C GLU A 1038 5.98 -6.91 -39.17
N ALA A 1039 6.52 -6.57 -40.35
CA ALA A 1039 6.14 -7.16 -41.64
C ALA A 1039 6.99 -8.37 -42.06
N THR A 1040 8.26 -8.46 -41.64
CA THR A 1040 9.18 -9.55 -41.98
C THR A 1040 9.57 -10.42 -40.79
N ASP A 1041 9.38 -9.94 -39.55
CA ASP A 1041 9.91 -10.53 -38.31
C ASP A 1041 11.45 -10.71 -38.33
N GLU A 1042 12.20 -10.03 -39.22
CA GLU A 1042 13.64 -10.24 -39.35
C GLU A 1042 14.44 -9.69 -38.18
N GLY A 1043 15.41 -10.49 -37.70
CA GLY A 1043 16.21 -10.18 -36.51
C GLY A 1043 16.93 -8.83 -36.59
N ALA A 1044 17.43 -8.44 -37.78
CA ALA A 1044 18.13 -7.17 -37.98
C ALA A 1044 17.27 -5.94 -37.60
N PHE A 1045 16.01 -5.90 -38.02
CA PHE A 1045 15.10 -4.79 -37.71
C PHE A 1045 14.67 -4.81 -36.23
N HIS A 1046 14.56 -6.00 -35.61
CA HIS A 1046 14.36 -6.11 -34.16
C HIS A 1046 15.56 -5.61 -33.36
N MET A 1047 16.80 -5.86 -33.81
CA MET A 1047 18.02 -5.35 -33.17
C MET A 1047 18.10 -3.83 -33.26
N ALA A 1048 17.93 -3.28 -34.47
CA ALA A 1048 17.93 -1.84 -34.73
C ALA A 1048 16.86 -1.10 -33.90
N THR A 1049 15.63 -1.62 -33.89
CA THR A 1049 14.52 -1.06 -33.09
C THR A 1049 14.81 -1.11 -31.59
N GLN A 1050 15.31 -2.22 -31.07
CA GLN A 1050 15.69 -2.31 -29.65
C GLN A 1050 16.84 -1.36 -29.29
N GLY A 1051 17.80 -1.15 -30.19
CA GLY A 1051 18.87 -0.16 -30.03
C GLY A 1051 18.34 1.26 -29.89
N MET A 1052 17.49 1.70 -30.82
CA MET A 1052 16.86 3.03 -30.76
C MET A 1052 15.99 3.21 -29.51
N LEU A 1053 15.14 2.23 -29.18
CA LEU A 1053 14.32 2.29 -27.96
C LEU A 1053 15.17 2.32 -26.68
N LYS A 1054 16.31 1.61 -26.66
CA LYS A 1054 17.26 1.67 -25.54
C LYS A 1054 17.85 3.07 -25.39
N GLN A 1055 18.23 3.76 -26.46
CA GLN A 1055 18.74 5.13 -26.38
C GLN A 1055 17.70 6.11 -25.82
N TRP A 1056 16.44 6.00 -26.23
CA TRP A 1056 15.34 6.85 -25.76
C TRP A 1056 14.90 6.58 -24.31
N ILE A 1057 14.87 5.32 -23.89
CA ILE A 1057 14.42 4.93 -22.53
C ILE A 1057 15.55 5.07 -21.51
N CYS A 1058 16.79 4.79 -21.91
CA CYS A 1058 17.92 4.68 -20.98
C CYS A 1058 18.89 5.87 -21.05
N ALA A 1059 18.64 6.86 -21.91
CA ALA A 1059 19.46 8.07 -22.09
C ALA A 1059 20.95 7.80 -22.36
N THR A 1060 21.30 6.65 -22.96
CA THR A 1060 22.68 6.11 -23.01
C THR A 1060 23.69 6.96 -23.77
N THR A 1061 23.24 7.88 -24.61
CA THR A 1061 24.09 8.77 -25.43
C THR A 1061 24.17 10.20 -24.89
N GLY A 1062 23.43 10.54 -23.83
CA GLY A 1062 23.30 11.92 -23.33
C GLY A 1062 22.56 12.89 -24.28
N LYS A 1063 22.08 12.40 -25.42
CA LYS A 1063 21.30 13.15 -26.42
C LYS A 1063 19.81 13.18 -26.08
N VAL A 1064 19.26 12.06 -25.62
CA VAL A 1064 17.97 12.02 -24.93
C VAL A 1064 18.24 12.19 -23.44
N LEU A 1065 17.52 13.12 -22.81
CA LEU A 1065 17.47 13.36 -21.38
C LEU A 1065 16.02 13.19 -20.92
N PHE A 1066 15.81 13.13 -19.60
CA PHE A 1066 14.47 13.27 -19.03
C PHE A 1066 14.33 14.62 -18.35
N THR A 1067 13.21 15.30 -18.59
CA THR A 1067 12.86 16.54 -17.86
C THR A 1067 12.57 16.23 -16.39
N PRO A 1068 12.62 17.22 -15.48
CA PRO A 1068 12.26 17.04 -14.07
C PRO A 1068 10.90 16.35 -13.82
N LYS A 1069 9.92 16.48 -14.73
CA LYS A 1069 8.61 15.82 -14.66
C LYS A 1069 8.47 14.58 -15.58
N GLY A 1070 9.57 14.05 -16.11
CA GLY A 1070 9.61 12.72 -16.74
C GLY A 1070 9.30 12.62 -18.23
N ARG A 1071 9.34 13.74 -18.98
CA ARG A 1071 9.32 13.69 -20.46
C ARG A 1071 10.67 13.24 -21.00
N ALA A 1072 10.67 12.29 -21.94
CA ALA A 1072 11.82 11.97 -22.77
C ALA A 1072 12.06 13.11 -23.78
N TYR A 1073 13.10 13.89 -23.51
CA TYR A 1073 13.49 15.10 -24.21
C TYR A 1073 14.72 14.83 -25.06
N ASN A 1074 14.56 14.87 -26.39
CA ASN A 1074 15.68 14.80 -27.31
C ASN A 1074 16.28 16.21 -27.51
N ARG A 1075 17.58 16.37 -27.28
CA ARG A 1075 18.27 17.66 -27.40
C ARG A 1075 18.43 18.16 -28.84
N VAL A 1076 18.34 17.27 -29.82
CA VAL A 1076 18.48 17.56 -31.26
C VAL A 1076 17.11 17.88 -31.87
N ALA A 1077 16.09 17.08 -31.55
CA ALA A 1077 14.69 17.31 -31.95
C ALA A 1077 13.79 17.52 -30.70
N PRO A 1078 13.79 18.73 -30.11
CA PRO A 1078 13.12 18.98 -28.82
C PRO A 1078 11.60 19.18 -28.90
N SER A 1079 10.96 18.96 -30.06
CA SER A 1079 9.50 19.04 -30.18
C SER A 1079 8.79 17.95 -29.36
N LEU A 1080 7.62 18.29 -28.81
CA LEU A 1080 6.74 17.35 -28.12
C LEU A 1080 6.16 16.30 -29.09
N GLY A 1081 5.98 16.65 -30.37
CA GLY A 1081 5.58 15.72 -31.42
C GLY A 1081 6.65 14.65 -31.67
N SER A 1082 7.93 15.01 -31.63
CA SER A 1082 9.05 14.07 -31.70
C SER A 1082 9.01 13.05 -30.55
N THR A 1083 8.72 13.49 -29.32
CA THR A 1083 8.46 12.58 -28.18
C THR A 1083 7.23 11.69 -28.43
N ALA A 1084 6.15 12.24 -29.01
CA ALA A 1084 4.92 11.50 -29.29
C ALA A 1084 5.10 10.43 -30.39
N ASN A 1085 5.88 10.72 -31.42
CA ASN A 1085 6.19 9.78 -32.51
C ASN A 1085 7.01 8.59 -31.99
N THR A 1086 8.04 8.82 -31.17
CA THR A 1086 8.78 7.70 -30.56
C THR A 1086 7.93 6.93 -29.54
N ALA A 1087 7.02 7.58 -28.81
CA ALA A 1087 6.05 6.90 -27.97
C ALA A 1087 5.12 5.99 -28.79
N LEU A 1088 4.64 6.43 -29.96
CA LEU A 1088 3.89 5.59 -30.90
C LEU A 1088 4.71 4.37 -31.35
N LEU A 1089 5.94 4.58 -31.84
CA LEU A 1089 6.81 3.50 -32.30
C LEU A 1089 7.09 2.47 -31.19
N SER A 1090 7.37 2.95 -29.98
CA SER A 1090 7.55 2.11 -28.79
C SER A 1090 6.30 1.30 -28.46
N LEU A 1091 5.12 1.89 -28.59
CA LEU A 1091 3.85 1.20 -28.36
C LEU A 1091 3.54 0.15 -29.42
N ILE A 1092 3.74 0.47 -30.71
CA ILE A 1092 3.56 -0.49 -31.81
C ILE A 1092 4.46 -1.70 -31.55
N TYR A 1093 5.76 -1.47 -31.31
CA TYR A 1093 6.74 -2.52 -31.03
C TYR A 1093 6.43 -3.31 -29.75
N GLY A 1094 5.98 -2.62 -28.69
CA GLY A 1094 5.56 -3.23 -27.43
C GLY A 1094 4.28 -4.08 -27.54
N GLN A 1095 3.42 -3.82 -28.52
CA GLN A 1095 2.19 -4.57 -28.76
C GLN A 1095 2.30 -5.63 -29.88
N MET A 1096 3.47 -5.79 -30.51
CA MET A 1096 3.71 -6.84 -31.51
C MET A 1096 3.55 -8.25 -30.91
N THR A 1097 3.00 -9.18 -31.68
CA THR A 1097 2.80 -10.57 -31.28
C THR A 1097 4.05 -11.46 -31.42
N THR A 1098 5.12 -10.98 -32.08
CA THR A 1098 6.39 -11.70 -32.28
C THR A 1098 6.98 -12.32 -31.01
N ALA A 1099 7.54 -13.53 -31.12
CA ALA A 1099 8.25 -14.19 -30.04
C ALA A 1099 9.69 -13.67 -29.81
N LYS A 1100 10.22 -12.84 -30.74
CA LYS A 1100 11.62 -12.38 -30.72
C LYS A 1100 11.93 -11.32 -29.65
N VAL A 1101 10.91 -10.78 -29.00
CA VAL A 1101 11.06 -9.82 -27.90
C VAL A 1101 10.42 -10.41 -26.65
N ALA A 1102 11.21 -10.57 -25.58
CA ALA A 1102 10.72 -11.06 -24.29
C ALA A 1102 9.58 -10.17 -23.75
N GLN A 1103 8.53 -10.78 -23.20
CA GLN A 1103 7.33 -10.05 -22.74
C GLN A 1103 7.67 -8.91 -21.77
N ALA A 1104 8.62 -9.12 -20.86
CA ALA A 1104 9.07 -8.08 -19.93
C ALA A 1104 9.63 -6.82 -20.62
N LYS A 1105 10.23 -6.93 -21.81
CA LYS A 1105 10.65 -5.76 -22.61
C LYS A 1105 9.45 -5.08 -23.27
N LYS A 1106 8.52 -5.86 -23.84
CA LYS A 1106 7.27 -5.38 -24.46
C LYS A 1106 6.42 -4.55 -23.50
N ASP A 1107 6.28 -5.04 -22.26
CA ASP A 1107 5.56 -4.34 -21.19
C ASP A 1107 6.23 -2.99 -20.90
N ARG A 1108 7.56 -2.93 -20.87
CA ARG A 1108 8.31 -1.69 -20.62
C ARG A 1108 8.25 -0.69 -21.77
N TYR A 1109 8.23 -1.14 -23.03
CA TYR A 1109 7.95 -0.27 -24.18
C TYR A 1109 6.53 0.31 -24.14
N THR A 1110 5.53 -0.52 -23.83
CA THR A 1110 4.14 -0.08 -23.60
C THR A 1110 4.05 0.95 -22.47
N CYS A 1111 4.77 0.72 -21.36
CA CYS A 1111 4.85 1.64 -20.24
C CYS A 1111 5.56 2.96 -20.58
N PHE A 1112 6.60 2.94 -21.43
CA PHE A 1112 7.27 4.16 -21.91
C PHE A 1112 6.29 5.02 -22.70
N ALA A 1113 5.61 4.45 -23.68
CA ALA A 1113 4.56 5.13 -24.43
C ALA A 1113 3.48 5.72 -23.51
N ARG A 1114 3.03 4.93 -22.52
CA ARG A 1114 2.05 5.36 -21.51
C ARG A 1114 2.55 6.55 -20.71
N SER A 1115 3.80 6.56 -20.25
CA SER A 1115 4.38 7.68 -19.50
C SER A 1115 4.41 8.99 -20.32
N GLN A 1116 4.81 8.90 -21.59
CA GLN A 1116 4.93 10.08 -22.46
C GLN A 1116 3.54 10.65 -22.81
N MET A 1117 2.55 9.80 -23.08
CA MET A 1117 1.17 10.26 -23.27
C MET A 1117 0.58 10.87 -22.00
N ARG A 1118 0.78 10.24 -20.83
CA ARG A 1118 0.31 10.79 -19.54
C ARG A 1118 0.91 12.15 -19.20
N TYR A 1119 2.20 12.37 -19.52
CA TYR A 1119 2.86 13.68 -19.40
C TYR A 1119 2.13 14.77 -20.20
N MET A 1120 1.73 14.47 -21.44
CA MET A 1120 0.98 15.38 -22.33
C MET A 1120 -0.47 15.59 -21.88
N LEU A 1121 -1.09 14.57 -21.28
CA LEU A 1121 -2.49 14.62 -20.82
C LEU A 1121 -2.67 15.39 -19.50
N GLY A 1122 -1.69 15.34 -18.59
CA GLY A 1122 -1.78 16.10 -17.33
C GLY A 1122 -0.75 15.80 -16.24
N ASP A 1123 0.03 14.72 -16.31
CA ASP A 1123 0.95 14.32 -15.21
C ASP A 1123 2.09 15.33 -14.99
N SER A 1124 2.37 16.19 -15.97
CA SER A 1124 3.27 17.34 -15.84
C SER A 1124 2.69 18.53 -15.04
N GLY A 1125 1.49 18.38 -14.48
CA GLY A 1125 0.77 19.38 -13.67
C GLY A 1125 -0.27 20.21 -14.46
N ARG A 1126 -0.22 20.18 -15.79
CA ARG A 1126 -1.26 20.67 -16.71
C ARG A 1126 -1.30 19.82 -17.98
N SER A 1127 -2.38 19.90 -18.74
CA SER A 1127 -2.40 19.34 -20.09
C SER A 1127 -1.56 20.19 -21.06
N LEU A 1128 -0.99 19.52 -22.06
CA LEU A 1128 -0.34 20.09 -23.24
C LEU A 1128 -1.19 19.90 -24.51
N ILE A 1129 -2.47 19.50 -24.34
CA ILE A 1129 -3.44 19.32 -25.42
C ILE A 1129 -4.57 20.34 -25.23
N ALA A 1130 -4.83 21.16 -26.24
CA ALA A 1130 -5.88 22.18 -26.20
C ALA A 1130 -7.27 21.53 -26.03
N GLY A 1131 -8.09 22.08 -25.12
CA GLY A 1131 -9.42 21.55 -24.82
C GLY A 1131 -9.45 20.19 -24.11
N TRP A 1132 -8.35 19.78 -23.43
CA TRP A 1132 -8.26 18.56 -22.63
C TRP A 1132 -7.84 18.83 -21.17
N GLY A 1133 -8.39 18.05 -20.24
CA GLY A 1133 -7.85 17.92 -18.88
C GLY A 1133 -7.79 19.21 -18.06
N LYS A 1134 -6.80 19.29 -17.16
CA LYS A 1134 -6.62 20.40 -16.23
C LYS A 1134 -5.68 21.45 -16.83
N ASN A 1135 -6.12 22.72 -16.81
CA ASN A 1135 -5.34 23.89 -17.26
C ASN A 1135 -4.70 23.71 -18.66
N PRO A 1136 -5.46 23.30 -19.69
CA PRO A 1136 -4.93 23.17 -21.05
C PRO A 1136 -4.38 24.50 -21.59
N PRO A 1137 -3.57 24.47 -22.67
CA PRO A 1137 -3.16 25.69 -23.36
C PRO A 1137 -4.40 26.38 -23.98
N THR A 1138 -4.48 27.70 -23.84
CA THR A 1138 -5.63 28.49 -24.33
C THR A 1138 -5.26 29.55 -25.37
N HIS A 1139 -3.98 29.92 -25.47
CA HIS A 1139 -3.48 30.92 -26.42
C HIS A 1139 -2.73 30.25 -27.57
N ILE A 1140 -3.36 29.28 -28.23
CA ILE A 1140 -2.77 28.51 -29.34
C ILE A 1140 -2.43 29.42 -30.53
N GLN A 1141 -1.23 29.28 -31.10
CA GLN A 1141 -0.80 29.96 -32.33
C GLN A 1141 -1.49 29.35 -33.57
N ASN A 1142 -2.80 29.62 -33.72
CA ASN A 1142 -3.62 29.22 -34.86
C ASN A 1142 -4.53 30.40 -35.24
N ARG A 1143 -4.47 30.83 -36.51
CA ARG A 1143 -5.12 32.06 -36.96
C ARG A 1143 -6.63 31.99 -36.88
N ALA A 1144 -7.22 30.99 -37.53
CA ALA A 1144 -8.67 30.77 -37.55
C ALA A 1144 -9.26 30.64 -36.13
N ALA A 1145 -8.61 29.86 -35.26
CA ALA A 1145 -9.08 29.67 -33.89
C ALA A 1145 -8.99 30.94 -33.02
N SER A 1146 -8.05 31.84 -33.34
CA SER A 1146 -7.88 33.12 -32.62
C SER A 1146 -8.87 34.21 -33.04
N CYS A 1147 -9.57 34.05 -34.16
CA CYS A 1147 -10.58 35.00 -34.62
C CYS A 1147 -11.91 34.83 -33.88
N PRO A 1148 -12.71 35.91 -33.73
CA PRO A 1148 -14.09 35.82 -33.29
C PRO A 1148 -15.00 35.27 -34.40
N SER A 1149 -16.20 34.83 -34.03
CA SER A 1149 -17.23 34.39 -34.98
C SER A 1149 -17.75 35.57 -35.82
N PRO A 1150 -18.12 35.35 -37.10
CA PRO A 1150 -18.91 36.30 -37.86
C PRO A 1150 -20.21 36.69 -37.12
N PRO A 1151 -20.67 37.96 -37.21
CA PRO A 1151 -20.18 39.01 -38.11
C PRO A 1151 -19.02 39.85 -37.54
N GLU A 1152 -18.42 39.52 -36.39
CA GLU A 1152 -17.31 40.31 -35.84
C GLU A 1152 -16.07 40.19 -36.76
N PRO A 1153 -15.43 41.31 -37.16
CA PRO A 1153 -14.25 41.25 -38.02
C PRO A 1153 -13.04 40.74 -37.23
N CYS A 1154 -12.26 39.84 -37.82
CA CYS A 1154 -10.98 39.43 -37.26
C CYS A 1154 -9.91 40.49 -37.59
N THR A 1155 -9.40 41.18 -36.58
CA THR A 1155 -8.31 42.17 -36.66
C THR A 1155 -7.12 41.70 -35.81
N PRO A 1156 -5.89 42.22 -36.03
CA PRO A 1156 -4.73 41.85 -35.21
C PRO A 1156 -4.94 42.09 -33.70
N GLU A 1157 -5.76 43.07 -33.31
CA GLU A 1157 -6.05 43.43 -31.93
C GLU A 1157 -6.97 42.42 -31.23
N ASN A 1158 -8.06 41.97 -31.88
CA ASN A 1158 -9.00 41.00 -31.30
C ASN A 1158 -8.61 39.53 -31.56
N SER A 1159 -7.57 39.28 -32.36
CA SER A 1159 -7.04 37.93 -32.62
C SER A 1159 -5.59 37.74 -32.15
N LEU A 1160 -4.58 38.12 -32.94
CA LEU A 1160 -3.16 37.88 -32.63
C LEU A 1160 -2.74 38.43 -31.27
N LEU A 1161 -2.98 39.73 -31.05
CA LEU A 1161 -2.57 40.50 -29.87
C LEU A 1161 -3.56 40.38 -28.69
N ASN A 1162 -4.64 39.61 -28.87
CA ASN A 1162 -5.68 39.48 -27.84
C ASN A 1162 -5.14 38.78 -26.59
N ARG A 1163 -5.19 39.45 -25.44
CA ARG A 1163 -4.76 38.92 -24.14
C ARG A 1163 -5.61 37.75 -23.63
N TRP A 1164 -6.82 37.58 -24.15
CA TRP A 1164 -7.70 36.46 -23.80
C TRP A 1164 -7.34 35.21 -24.61
N GLY A 1165 -7.77 34.05 -24.11
CA GLY A 1165 -7.64 32.79 -24.85
C GLY A 1165 -8.38 32.84 -26.18
N ASN A 1166 -8.03 31.93 -27.09
CA ASN A 1166 -8.64 31.85 -28.42
C ASN A 1166 -10.19 31.73 -28.31
N PRO A 1167 -10.98 32.56 -29.04
CA PRO A 1167 -12.45 32.47 -29.04
C PRO A 1167 -12.95 31.08 -29.42
N HIS A 1168 -12.21 30.38 -30.27
CA HIS A 1168 -12.45 28.98 -30.61
C HIS A 1168 -11.39 28.07 -29.99
N VAL A 1169 -11.83 27.14 -29.13
CA VAL A 1169 -10.96 26.12 -28.55
C VAL A 1169 -10.58 25.12 -29.63
N LEU A 1170 -9.31 25.13 -30.05
CA LEU A 1170 -8.73 24.21 -31.04
C LEU A 1170 -8.55 22.81 -30.44
N THR A 1171 -9.67 22.15 -30.16
CA THR A 1171 -9.74 20.91 -29.39
C THR A 1171 -8.87 19.81 -30.01
N GLY A 1172 -8.04 19.19 -29.18
CA GLY A 1172 -7.16 18.09 -29.58
C GLY A 1172 -5.78 18.49 -30.09
N ALA A 1173 -5.51 19.78 -30.28
CA ALA A 1173 -4.19 20.24 -30.73
C ALA A 1173 -3.11 20.00 -29.67
N LEU A 1174 -2.06 19.26 -30.03
CA LEU A 1174 -0.85 19.08 -29.22
C LEU A 1174 0.10 20.25 -29.49
N VAL A 1175 0.57 20.91 -28.43
CA VAL A 1175 1.51 22.02 -28.58
C VAL A 1175 2.94 21.54 -28.87
N GLU A 1176 3.68 22.30 -29.68
CA GLU A 1176 5.04 21.98 -30.13
C GLU A 1176 6.04 21.91 -28.95
N PHE A 1177 5.89 22.79 -27.96
CA PHE A 1177 6.54 22.80 -26.64
C PHE A 1177 7.94 22.17 -26.54
N SER A 1178 8.98 23.03 -26.57
CA SER A 1178 10.38 22.59 -26.65
C SER A 1178 11.22 22.88 -25.39
N SER A 1179 10.59 23.19 -24.25
CA SER A 1179 11.30 23.50 -23.01
C SER A 1179 11.70 22.25 -22.21
N PHE A 1180 12.97 22.18 -21.80
CA PHE A 1180 13.48 21.13 -20.90
C PHE A 1180 13.05 21.33 -19.44
N SER A 1181 12.68 22.55 -19.02
CA SER A 1181 12.35 22.88 -17.62
C SER A 1181 10.87 22.65 -17.26
N ASP A 1182 10.12 21.92 -18.07
CA ASP A 1182 8.68 21.64 -17.87
C ASP A 1182 7.79 22.90 -17.69
N SER A 1183 8.25 24.03 -18.24
CA SER A 1183 7.60 25.34 -18.15
C SER A 1183 7.04 25.76 -19.51
N LEU A 1184 5.71 25.70 -19.67
CA LEU A 1184 5.01 26.11 -20.89
C LEU A 1184 4.67 27.61 -20.87
N SER A 1185 5.14 28.37 -21.86
CA SER A 1185 4.70 29.73 -22.11
C SER A 1185 3.40 29.75 -22.93
N ASP A 1186 2.25 29.70 -22.26
CA ASP A 1186 0.90 29.77 -22.89
C ASP A 1186 0.59 31.20 -23.37
N ASN A 1187 1.19 31.58 -24.50
CA ASN A 1187 1.06 32.86 -25.16
C ASN A 1187 1.05 32.64 -26.68
N ARG A 1188 0.16 33.29 -27.42
CA ARG A 1188 -0.05 33.13 -28.88
C ARG A 1188 1.14 33.55 -29.74
N ALA A 1189 2.02 34.39 -29.19
CA ALA A 1189 3.28 34.78 -29.83
C ALA A 1189 4.46 33.85 -29.47
N SER A 1190 4.27 32.90 -28.54
CA SER A 1190 5.30 31.94 -28.15
C SER A 1190 5.41 30.80 -29.17
N ASN A 1191 6.63 30.36 -29.46
CA ASN A 1191 6.84 29.12 -30.23
C ASN A 1191 6.26 27.90 -29.49
N ASP A 1192 6.18 27.95 -28.15
CA ASP A 1192 5.63 26.87 -27.33
C ASP A 1192 4.18 26.51 -27.67
N THR A 1193 3.37 27.47 -28.13
CA THR A 1193 1.92 27.28 -28.40
C THR A 1193 1.59 26.99 -29.86
N ARG A 1194 2.62 26.74 -30.68
CA ARG A 1194 2.46 26.22 -32.04
C ARG A 1194 1.85 24.84 -32.04
N VAL A 1195 1.15 24.54 -33.12
CA VAL A 1195 0.45 23.29 -33.36
C VAL A 1195 0.60 22.95 -34.84
N SER A 1196 0.84 21.69 -35.19
CA SER A 1196 0.97 21.24 -36.58
C SER A 1196 0.35 19.86 -36.79
N ILE A 1197 -0.04 19.56 -38.04
CA ILE A 1197 -0.65 18.27 -38.42
C ILE A 1197 0.26 17.07 -38.10
N ASP A 1198 1.57 17.25 -38.30
CA ASP A 1198 2.63 16.27 -38.04
C ASP A 1198 2.84 15.99 -36.55
N ASN A 1199 2.98 17.02 -35.71
CA ASN A 1199 3.13 16.88 -34.25
C ASN A 1199 1.95 16.11 -33.60
N ASN A 1200 0.74 16.25 -34.15
CA ASN A 1200 -0.47 15.61 -33.62
C ASN A 1200 -0.56 14.10 -33.95
N ALA A 1201 -0.01 13.66 -35.08
CA ALA A 1201 -0.30 12.33 -35.64
C ALA A 1201 0.18 11.18 -34.74
N GLY A 1202 1.42 11.27 -34.24
CA GLY A 1202 2.00 10.29 -33.31
C GLY A 1202 1.19 10.16 -32.02
N ALA A 1203 0.81 11.29 -31.42
CA ALA A 1203 0.06 11.32 -30.17
C ALA A 1203 -1.32 10.66 -30.30
N ILE A 1204 -2.07 10.97 -31.36
CA ILE A 1204 -3.42 10.43 -31.58
C ILE A 1204 -3.37 8.90 -31.72
N SER A 1205 -2.46 8.42 -32.56
CA SER A 1205 -2.26 6.98 -32.77
C SER A 1205 -1.75 6.28 -31.51
N ALA A 1206 -0.88 6.91 -30.72
CA ALA A 1206 -0.42 6.37 -29.44
C ALA A 1206 -1.53 6.31 -28.38
N LEU A 1207 -2.38 7.34 -28.29
CA LEU A 1207 -3.55 7.37 -27.40
C LEU A 1207 -4.55 6.27 -27.77
N ALA A 1208 -4.85 6.09 -29.06
CA ALA A 1208 -5.67 4.97 -29.52
C ALA A 1208 -5.03 3.61 -29.18
N GLY A 1209 -3.70 3.48 -29.33
CA GLY A 1209 -2.97 2.28 -28.92
C GLY A 1209 -3.03 2.01 -27.42
N LEU A 1210 -2.98 3.04 -26.56
CA LEU A 1210 -3.13 2.88 -25.11
C LEU A 1210 -4.57 2.52 -24.71
N ASN A 1211 -5.56 2.81 -25.54
CA ASN A 1211 -6.93 2.33 -25.40
C ASN A 1211 -7.10 0.85 -25.83
N GLN A 1212 -6.17 0.32 -26.62
CA GLN A 1212 -6.06 -1.11 -26.94
C GLN A 1212 -5.26 -1.88 -25.89
N ALA A 1213 -4.08 -1.36 -25.53
CA ALA A 1213 -3.06 -2.03 -24.74
C ALA A 1213 -3.53 -2.39 -23.33
N THR A 1214 -3.13 -3.58 -22.87
CA THR A 1214 -3.43 -4.07 -21.53
C THR A 1214 -2.54 -3.41 -20.45
N GLY A 1215 -2.94 -3.59 -19.19
CA GLY A 1215 -2.21 -3.19 -18.01
C GLY A 1215 -2.39 -1.73 -17.58
N SER A 1216 -2.25 -1.47 -16.28
CA SER A 1216 -2.47 -0.15 -15.67
C SER A 1216 -1.21 0.73 -15.69
N TRP A 1217 -1.34 1.97 -15.21
CA TRP A 1217 -0.18 2.82 -14.95
C TRP A 1217 0.61 2.33 -13.72
N ASP A 1218 -0.04 1.92 -12.62
CA ASP A 1218 0.64 1.41 -11.43
C ASP A 1218 1.52 0.19 -11.70
N GLN A 1219 1.11 -0.70 -12.62
CA GLN A 1219 1.94 -1.82 -13.06
C GLN A 1219 3.27 -1.36 -13.66
N CYS A 1220 3.29 -0.24 -14.38
CA CYS A 1220 4.51 0.36 -14.89
C CYS A 1220 5.42 0.89 -13.78
N LEU A 1221 4.87 1.29 -12.64
CA LEU A 1221 5.61 1.82 -11.49
C LEU A 1221 6.21 0.73 -10.59
N GLN A 1222 5.74 -0.52 -10.72
CA GLN A 1222 6.25 -1.66 -9.95
C GLN A 1222 7.75 -1.92 -10.22
N GLY A 1223 8.53 -2.04 -9.15
CA GLY A 1223 9.97 -2.25 -9.18
C GLY A 1223 10.81 -0.97 -9.26
N PHE A 1224 10.36 0.12 -8.64
CA PHE A 1224 10.98 1.48 -8.62
C PHE A 1224 10.78 2.33 -9.88
N GLY A 1225 9.67 2.17 -10.61
CA GLY A 1225 9.49 2.80 -11.90
C GLY A 1225 9.42 4.32 -11.87
N VAL A 1226 10.51 4.98 -12.26
CA VAL A 1226 10.43 5.98 -13.33
C VAL A 1226 11.24 5.44 -14.51
N LEU A 1227 10.70 5.56 -15.72
CA LEU A 1227 11.25 4.95 -16.93
C LEU A 1227 12.50 5.65 -17.46
N THR A 1228 13.11 6.51 -16.63
CA THR A 1228 14.40 7.16 -16.83
C THR A 1228 15.58 6.19 -16.84
N HIS A 1229 15.41 4.97 -16.28
CA HIS A 1229 16.45 3.93 -16.29
C HIS A 1229 15.87 2.52 -16.04
N ASP A 1230 15.21 1.95 -17.05
CA ASP A 1230 14.61 0.60 -16.93
C ASP A 1230 15.63 -0.54 -17.09
N LYS A 1231 15.97 -1.25 -16.02
CA LYS A 1231 16.95 -2.35 -16.05
C LYS A 1231 16.67 -3.45 -17.10
N ALA A 1232 15.41 -3.77 -17.41
CA ALA A 1232 15.10 -4.82 -18.38
C ALA A 1232 15.40 -4.38 -19.83
N VAL A 1233 15.50 -3.08 -20.08
CA VAL A 1233 15.93 -2.49 -21.35
C VAL A 1233 17.42 -2.10 -21.29
N CYS A 1234 17.82 -1.36 -20.25
CA CYS A 1234 19.13 -0.72 -20.10
C CYS A 1234 20.26 -1.72 -19.81
N ASP A 1235 20.05 -2.65 -18.89
CA ASP A 1235 21.08 -3.63 -18.48
C ASP A 1235 21.11 -4.83 -19.45
N SER A 1236 20.09 -4.98 -20.29
CA SER A 1236 20.06 -6.03 -21.31
C SER A 1236 21.09 -5.77 -22.41
N ALA A 1237 21.83 -6.81 -22.79
CA ALA A 1237 22.48 -6.83 -24.10
C ALA A 1237 21.40 -6.63 -25.18
N VAL A 1238 21.73 -5.86 -26.22
CA VAL A 1238 21.01 -5.96 -27.48
C VAL A 1238 21.39 -7.33 -28.02
N MET A 1239 20.42 -8.24 -28.12
CA MET A 1239 20.62 -9.60 -28.65
C MET A 1239 21.02 -9.54 -30.11
#